data_AF-A0A562TJV5-F1
#
_entry.id   AF-A0A562TJV5-F1
#
_cell.length_a   1.000
_cell.length_b   1.000
_cell.length_c   1.000
_cell.angle_alpha   90.00
_cell.angle_beta   90.00
_cell.angle_gamma   90.00
#
_symmetry.space_group_name_H-M   'P 1'
#
loop_
_entity.id
_entity.type
_entity.pdbx_description
1 polymer ?
#
loop_
_entity_poly.entity_id
_entity_poly.type
_entity_poly.pdbx_seq_one_letter_code
_entity_poly.pdbx_strand_id
1 'polypeptide(L)'
;MPMDFLAKAKPVPQPPQLEPWKVLIVDDDPDVHDATRIALTGCELEGRGLKLYHAKSMAEAKEILQAEADIAVSLVDVVMETETAGLDLVSWIRGDQHNHFTRLILRTGQPGYAPQTDVIKKYEIDDYKEKAELTRAKLITTIITALRGYKLIISIERNRRSLKKLIKNFGVLIEKNDMREFAACILEQIANMVGIEPEAMICAVDSENAETASNNDVTIKVLAAGGAYTSCISKSLDLVPSEDMRNTIRQCILSGETQKNPGNTCLSLMTRNGLRAAVFVGIPYDVLERRLGAEVIELFVINTSLGYEKTALVEHIRKLAFEDHLTGLPSYAAYREAFHTQQALGQQTTTVLLDIQRYKMIAHGIGDEKAANFLKNVGQRLRKGFPKAHVLARKEVDEFVLLLDRVKADEITEVVEIVERLFDEPVAVGDNVFNIRMRLGFSNSEDHGTDPDQLSRYASIALNDLRQRGVGTYSVFNPSMQEIAFERLRLTSLLTGTAGKTEFLVHYQPILEANSEKLYSCEALMRFRTTAGDYLHTGRMIEAAEASGMIIDVGAWMIKAALSEYMSLGALGPDINLNLNLSPKQAQSTRIYRDIQKALDISGMPMDRLVFEVTEGLFLNNDRETIAFLEWIQQQGGRVVIDDFGTGYSSFSYLRKLPVDGIKIDRAFIMHMDEDEDALAVVKSILAVAKALGLTVTAEGVETIEQRNILRDLECDYLQGFLYSKAVPGGEIPKFMAQSSPAGIVSVA
;
A
#
# COMPACT_ATOMS: atom_id res chain seq x y z
N MET A 1 19.58 -60.99 36.03
CA MET A 1 20.18 -60.59 34.74
C MET A 1 20.69 -59.16 34.90
N PRO A 2 21.99 -58.90 34.82
CA PRO A 2 22.54 -57.54 34.83
C PRO A 2 22.39 -56.95 33.42
N MET A 3 21.99 -55.69 33.31
CA MET A 3 22.04 -54.93 32.06
C MET A 3 22.84 -53.66 32.33
N ASP A 4 23.90 -53.52 31.53
CA ASP A 4 25.05 -52.63 31.66
C ASP A 4 24.73 -51.16 31.97
N PHE A 5 25.26 -50.72 33.10
CA PHE A 5 25.83 -49.38 33.23
C PHE A 5 27.07 -49.32 32.34
N LEU A 6 27.04 -48.57 31.23
CA LEU A 6 28.18 -47.84 30.61
C LEU A 6 27.75 -47.34 29.22
N ALA A 7 27.04 -46.21 29.20
CA ALA A 7 27.01 -45.39 27.99
C ALA A 7 28.44 -44.91 27.72
N LYS A 8 29.03 -45.36 26.61
CA LYS A 8 30.36 -44.90 26.16
C LYS A 8 30.36 -43.38 26.10
N ALA A 9 31.15 -42.75 26.96
CA ALA A 9 31.44 -41.32 26.86
C ALA A 9 31.90 -41.03 25.42
N LYS A 10 31.25 -40.08 24.75
CA LYS A 10 31.75 -39.53 23.48
C LYS A 10 33.21 -39.11 23.72
N PRO A 11 34.14 -39.44 22.81
CA PRO A 11 35.53 -39.07 23.00
C PRO A 11 35.61 -37.55 23.14
N VAL A 12 36.16 -37.09 24.27
CA VAL A 12 36.63 -35.71 24.41
C VAL A 12 37.48 -35.43 23.17
N PRO A 13 37.24 -34.36 22.40
CA PRO A 13 38.08 -34.03 21.27
C PRO A 13 39.50 -33.89 21.82
N GLN A 14 40.39 -34.82 21.44
CA GLN A 14 41.79 -34.66 21.77
C GLN A 14 42.24 -33.33 21.15
N PRO A 15 42.98 -32.49 21.90
CA PRO A 15 43.51 -31.25 21.33
C PRO A 15 44.27 -31.62 20.05
N PRO A 16 44.02 -30.93 18.93
CA PRO A 16 44.66 -31.25 17.67
C PRO A 16 46.18 -31.25 17.88
N GLN A 17 46.82 -32.38 17.61
CA GLN A 17 48.27 -32.51 17.65
C GLN A 17 48.86 -31.43 16.74
N LEU A 18 49.58 -30.49 17.32
CA LEU A 18 50.18 -29.39 16.57
C LEU A 18 51.21 -29.96 15.59
N GLU A 19 51.05 -29.70 14.30
CA GLU A 19 51.96 -30.20 13.28
C GLU A 19 53.41 -29.78 13.56
N PRO A 20 54.43 -30.60 13.24
CA PRO A 20 55.82 -30.21 13.49
C PRO A 20 56.24 -29.00 12.63
N TRP A 21 57.19 -28.21 13.11
CA TRP A 21 57.79 -27.13 12.31
C TRP A 21 58.68 -27.72 11.21
N LYS A 22 58.45 -27.32 9.96
CA LYS A 22 59.23 -27.81 8.82
C LYS A 22 60.48 -26.95 8.63
N VAL A 23 61.65 -27.58 8.66
CA VAL A 23 62.95 -26.93 8.48
C VAL A 23 63.68 -27.60 7.31
N LEU A 24 64.08 -26.84 6.30
CA LEU A 24 64.83 -27.31 5.15
C LEU A 24 66.33 -27.08 5.37
N ILE A 25 67.15 -28.06 5.05
CA ILE A 25 68.61 -28.00 5.08
C ILE A 25 69.11 -28.26 3.66
N VAL A 26 69.81 -27.29 3.09
CA VAL A 26 70.38 -27.35 1.73
C VAL A 26 71.90 -27.25 1.83
N ASP A 27 72.59 -28.35 1.51
CA ASP A 27 74.06 -28.47 1.52
C ASP A 27 74.44 -29.64 0.61
N ASP A 28 75.56 -29.56 -0.10
CA ASP A 28 76.08 -30.66 -0.90
C ASP A 28 76.85 -31.71 -0.06
N ASP A 29 77.24 -31.36 1.18
CA ASP A 29 77.96 -32.22 2.11
C ASP A 29 77.03 -33.15 2.93
N PRO A 30 77.12 -34.49 2.77
CA PRO A 30 76.36 -35.46 3.55
C PRO A 30 76.59 -35.35 5.07
N ASP A 31 77.82 -35.07 5.49
CA ASP A 31 78.19 -35.03 6.91
C ASP A 31 77.48 -33.88 7.63
N VAL A 32 77.25 -32.78 6.92
CA VAL A 32 76.54 -31.61 7.43
C VAL A 32 75.07 -31.93 7.70
N HIS A 33 74.43 -32.74 6.86
CA HIS A 33 73.06 -33.18 7.10
C HIS A 33 72.92 -34.04 8.35
N ASP A 34 73.84 -34.98 8.56
CA ASP A 34 73.82 -35.84 9.75
C ASP A 34 74.19 -35.06 11.01
N ALA A 35 75.18 -34.17 10.94
CA ALA A 35 75.55 -33.28 12.05
C ALA A 35 74.37 -32.36 12.45
N THR A 36 73.66 -31.79 11.47
CA THR A 36 72.49 -30.92 11.73
C THR A 36 71.33 -31.72 12.33
N ARG A 37 71.11 -32.96 11.87
CA ARG A 37 70.09 -33.87 12.43
C ARG A 37 70.39 -34.18 13.90
N ILE A 38 71.63 -34.55 14.22
CA ILE A 38 72.06 -34.84 15.59
C ILE A 38 71.94 -33.59 16.46
N ALA A 39 72.37 -32.43 15.97
CA ALA A 39 72.34 -31.18 16.71
C ALA A 39 70.91 -30.77 17.12
N LEU A 40 69.94 -30.97 16.23
CA LEU A 40 68.53 -30.58 16.41
C LEU A 40 67.64 -31.68 17.00
N THR A 41 68.18 -32.86 17.29
CA THR A 41 67.43 -33.95 17.93
C THR A 41 66.92 -33.50 19.31
N GLY A 42 65.62 -33.66 19.53
CA GLY A 42 64.94 -33.26 20.78
C GLY A 42 64.67 -31.76 20.92
N CYS A 43 64.86 -30.95 19.86
CA CYS A 43 64.49 -29.55 19.88
C CYS A 43 62.97 -29.38 19.72
N GLU A 44 62.35 -28.68 20.67
CA GLU A 44 60.93 -28.34 20.63
C GLU A 44 60.72 -26.85 20.88
N LEU A 45 59.73 -26.28 20.21
CA LEU A 45 59.28 -24.91 20.44
C LEU A 45 57.77 -24.92 20.66
N GLU A 46 57.33 -24.50 21.86
CA GLU A 46 55.92 -24.44 22.26
C GLU A 46 55.18 -25.79 22.09
N GLY A 47 55.83 -26.90 22.43
CA GLY A 47 55.25 -28.25 22.33
C GLY A 47 55.15 -28.80 20.90
N ARG A 48 55.80 -28.16 19.92
CA ARG A 48 55.93 -28.64 18.53
C ARG A 48 57.37 -29.09 18.27
N GLY A 49 57.52 -30.33 17.80
CA GLY A 49 58.80 -30.85 17.31
C GLY A 49 59.20 -30.29 15.94
N LEU A 50 60.42 -30.59 15.48
CA LEU A 50 60.93 -30.21 14.17
C LEU A 50 60.85 -31.38 13.18
N LYS A 51 60.40 -31.13 11.95
CA LYS A 51 60.52 -32.04 10.81
C LYS A 51 61.57 -31.50 9.85
N LEU A 52 62.68 -32.22 9.71
CA LEU A 52 63.80 -31.82 8.87
C LEU A 52 63.64 -32.36 7.45
N TYR A 53 63.79 -31.47 6.47
CA TYR A 53 63.90 -31.79 5.06
C TYR A 53 65.35 -31.55 4.63
N HIS A 54 65.86 -32.40 3.74
CA HIS A 54 67.26 -32.37 3.30
C HIS A 54 67.30 -32.31 1.78
N ALA A 55 68.07 -31.38 1.22
CA ALA A 55 68.34 -31.26 -0.20
C ALA A 55 69.86 -31.13 -0.43
N LYS A 56 70.38 -31.88 -1.41
CA LYS A 56 71.81 -31.91 -1.76
C LYS A 56 72.21 -30.96 -2.88
N SER A 57 71.22 -30.36 -3.54
CA SER A 57 71.39 -29.44 -4.66
C SER A 57 70.33 -28.35 -4.63
N MET A 58 70.54 -27.28 -5.41
CA MET A 58 69.51 -26.28 -5.66
C MET A 58 68.27 -26.90 -6.30
N ALA A 59 68.44 -27.85 -7.21
CA ALA A 59 67.33 -28.51 -7.91
C ALA A 59 66.42 -29.27 -6.92
N GLU A 60 67.00 -30.08 -6.04
CA GLU A 60 66.25 -30.80 -5.00
C GLU A 60 65.59 -29.83 -4.01
N ALA A 61 66.27 -28.73 -3.64
CA ALA A 61 65.69 -27.73 -2.75
C ALA A 61 64.47 -27.06 -3.37
N LYS A 62 64.50 -26.77 -4.68
CA LYS A 62 63.35 -26.21 -5.41
C LYS A 62 62.17 -27.18 -5.43
N GLU A 63 62.40 -28.48 -5.67
CA GLU A 63 61.34 -29.48 -5.65
C GLU A 63 60.67 -29.58 -4.27
N ILE A 64 61.45 -29.59 -3.19
CA ILE A 64 60.91 -29.65 -1.83
C ILE A 64 60.12 -28.37 -1.49
N LEU A 65 60.63 -27.19 -1.84
CA LEU A 65 59.95 -25.92 -1.58
C LEU A 65 58.65 -25.75 -2.40
N GLN A 66 58.57 -26.40 -3.56
CA GLN A 66 57.33 -26.45 -4.36
C GLN A 66 56.32 -27.45 -3.78
N ALA A 67 56.78 -28.58 -3.26
CA ALA A 67 55.91 -29.57 -2.63
C ALA A 67 55.39 -29.12 -1.25
N GLU A 68 56.21 -28.37 -0.49
CA GLU A 68 55.97 -28.01 0.90
C GLU A 68 56.04 -26.47 1.08
N ALA A 69 54.93 -25.79 0.80
CA ALA A 69 54.86 -24.33 0.81
C ALA A 69 54.99 -23.68 2.20
N ASP A 70 54.88 -24.46 3.28
CA ASP A 70 54.92 -24.02 4.69
C ASP A 70 56.25 -24.31 5.39
N ILE A 71 57.34 -24.48 4.64
CA ILE A 71 58.70 -24.53 5.21
C ILE A 71 58.95 -23.24 6.00
N ALA A 72 59.17 -23.39 7.31
CA ALA A 72 59.28 -22.27 8.23
C ALA A 72 60.67 -21.65 8.19
N VAL A 73 61.71 -22.48 8.11
CA VAL A 73 63.11 -22.08 8.08
C VAL A 73 63.86 -22.88 7.03
N SER A 74 64.71 -22.23 6.24
CA SER A 74 65.66 -22.88 5.34
C SER A 74 67.08 -22.48 5.71
N LEU A 75 67.92 -23.47 6.00
CA LEU A 75 69.35 -23.33 6.20
C LEU A 75 70.04 -23.68 4.89
N VAL A 76 70.65 -22.70 4.24
CA VAL A 76 71.17 -22.84 2.87
C VAL A 76 72.67 -22.55 2.85
N ASP A 77 73.45 -23.47 2.30
CA ASP A 77 74.85 -23.23 2.04
C ASP A 77 75.04 -22.32 0.82
N VAL A 78 75.97 -21.37 0.92
CA VAL A 78 76.21 -20.37 -0.13
C VAL A 78 76.89 -21.00 -1.34
N VAL A 79 77.89 -21.86 -1.10
CA VAL A 79 78.70 -22.51 -2.12
C VAL A 79 78.36 -23.99 -2.12
N MET A 80 77.84 -24.51 -3.23
CA MET A 80 77.51 -25.93 -3.41
C MET A 80 78.04 -26.37 -4.78
N GLU A 81 77.15 -26.87 -5.64
CA GLU A 81 77.41 -27.21 -7.05
C GLU A 81 77.97 -26.05 -7.89
N THR A 82 77.67 -24.80 -7.51
CA THR A 82 78.35 -23.59 -8.03
C THR A 82 78.66 -22.63 -6.88
N GLU A 83 79.57 -21.69 -7.11
CA GLU A 83 79.95 -20.65 -6.13
C GLU A 83 78.80 -19.71 -5.74
N THR A 84 77.70 -19.70 -6.50
CA THR A 84 76.52 -18.85 -6.26
C THR A 84 75.24 -19.64 -6.03
N ALA A 85 75.27 -20.98 -6.03
CA ALA A 85 74.08 -21.82 -6.00
C ALA A 85 73.14 -21.50 -4.82
N GLY A 86 73.68 -21.23 -3.63
CA GLY A 86 72.87 -20.84 -2.48
C GLY A 86 72.21 -19.47 -2.64
N LEU A 87 72.93 -18.50 -3.22
CA LEU A 87 72.41 -17.14 -3.47
C LEU A 87 71.36 -17.14 -4.57
N ASP A 88 71.56 -17.93 -5.61
CA ASP A 88 70.61 -18.11 -6.71
C ASP A 88 69.32 -18.79 -6.21
N LEU A 89 69.43 -19.75 -5.27
CA LEU A 89 68.28 -20.35 -4.61
C LEU A 89 67.50 -19.31 -3.80
N VAL A 90 68.18 -18.50 -2.99
CA VAL A 90 67.52 -17.43 -2.21
C VAL A 90 66.85 -16.41 -3.13
N SER A 91 67.53 -16.01 -4.22
CA SER A 91 66.96 -15.12 -5.23
C SER A 91 65.70 -15.71 -5.85
N TRP A 92 65.69 -17.01 -6.12
CA TRP A 92 64.52 -17.72 -6.64
C TRP A 92 63.37 -17.80 -5.61
N ILE A 93 63.67 -18.02 -4.32
CA ILE A 93 62.65 -18.07 -3.25
C ILE A 93 61.94 -16.71 -3.09
N ARG A 94 62.72 -15.62 -3.08
CA ARG A 94 62.17 -14.26 -2.88
C ARG A 94 61.60 -13.65 -4.16
N GLY A 95 62.26 -13.86 -5.30
CA GLY A 95 61.84 -13.36 -6.60
C GLY A 95 60.75 -14.24 -7.23
N ASP A 96 61.12 -15.41 -7.74
CA ASP A 96 60.22 -16.23 -8.57
C ASP A 96 59.06 -16.83 -7.76
N GLN A 97 59.34 -17.41 -6.59
CA GLN A 97 58.30 -17.99 -5.71
C GLN A 97 57.54 -16.94 -4.90
N HIS A 98 58.01 -15.70 -4.85
CA HIS A 98 57.43 -14.62 -4.03
C HIS A 98 57.18 -15.04 -2.56
N ASN A 99 57.99 -15.97 -2.03
CA ASN A 99 57.83 -16.48 -0.67
C ASN A 99 58.65 -15.62 0.29
N HIS A 100 58.02 -14.58 0.84
CA HIS A 100 58.59 -13.74 1.90
C HIS A 100 58.35 -14.30 3.31
N PHE A 101 57.76 -15.49 3.44
CA PHE A 101 57.39 -16.08 4.72
C PHE A 101 58.50 -16.95 5.29
N THR A 102 59.06 -17.85 4.48
CA THR A 102 60.16 -18.74 4.91
C THR A 102 61.36 -17.94 5.37
N ARG A 103 61.89 -18.28 6.54
CA ARG A 103 63.08 -17.63 7.09
C ARG A 103 64.33 -18.24 6.47
N LEU A 104 65.23 -17.44 5.94
CA LEU A 104 66.40 -17.89 5.21
C LEU A 104 67.66 -17.61 6.03
N ILE A 105 68.40 -18.66 6.37
CA ILE A 105 69.67 -18.58 7.08
C ILE A 105 70.74 -19.08 6.12
N LEU A 106 71.67 -18.20 5.75
CA LEU A 106 72.82 -18.58 4.92
C LEU A 106 73.98 -19.06 5.78
N ARG A 107 74.66 -20.11 5.32
CA ARG A 107 75.95 -20.53 5.88
C ARG A 107 77.03 -20.59 4.80
N THR A 108 78.29 -20.36 5.17
CA THR A 108 79.43 -20.50 4.25
C THR A 108 80.68 -21.02 4.96
N GLY A 109 81.51 -21.79 4.25
CA GLY A 109 82.84 -22.19 4.70
C GLY A 109 83.98 -21.21 4.33
N GLN A 110 83.72 -20.23 3.46
CA GLN A 110 84.73 -19.29 2.95
C GLN A 110 84.23 -17.84 3.06
N PRO A 111 84.68 -17.06 4.06
CA PRO A 111 84.32 -15.65 4.19
C PRO A 111 85.09 -14.80 3.15
N GLY A 112 84.39 -14.18 2.19
CA GLY A 112 85.03 -13.25 1.26
C GLY A 112 84.31 -12.93 -0.06
N TYR A 113 83.33 -13.74 -0.50
CA TYR A 113 82.71 -13.58 -1.83
C TYR A 113 81.65 -12.46 -1.92
N ALA A 114 81.09 -12.01 -0.78
CA ALA A 114 80.27 -10.80 -0.66
C ALA A 114 80.18 -10.35 0.81
N PRO A 115 80.19 -9.04 1.13
CA PRO A 115 80.03 -8.57 2.51
C PRO A 115 78.67 -9.01 3.09
N GLN A 116 78.66 -9.57 4.30
CA GLN A 116 77.44 -10.02 5.01
C GLN A 116 76.30 -8.99 4.91
N THR A 117 76.62 -7.72 5.10
CA THR A 117 75.65 -6.61 5.10
C THR A 117 74.97 -6.42 3.75
N ASP A 118 75.68 -6.64 2.64
CA ASP A 118 75.16 -6.42 1.29
C ASP A 118 74.29 -7.59 0.83
N VAL A 119 74.64 -8.81 1.22
CA VAL A 119 73.82 -10.01 0.95
C VAL A 119 72.53 -9.96 1.76
N ILE A 120 72.60 -9.58 3.04
CA ILE A 120 71.42 -9.45 3.91
C ILE A 120 70.44 -8.40 3.37
N LYS A 121 70.94 -7.25 2.91
CA LYS A 121 70.10 -6.19 2.35
C LYS A 121 69.56 -6.51 0.96
N LYS A 122 70.35 -7.16 0.10
CA LYS A 122 69.97 -7.42 -1.29
C LYS A 122 68.98 -8.59 -1.42
N TYR A 123 69.01 -9.55 -0.51
CA TYR A 123 68.26 -10.81 -0.66
C TYR A 123 67.25 -11.11 0.47
N GLU A 124 66.98 -10.16 1.37
CA GLU A 124 66.00 -10.30 2.47
C GLU A 124 66.16 -11.63 3.25
N ILE A 125 67.40 -11.93 3.67
CA ILE A 125 67.74 -13.09 4.49
C ILE A 125 67.76 -12.74 5.98
N ASP A 126 67.49 -13.72 6.83
CA ASP A 126 67.27 -13.52 8.27
C ASP A 126 68.56 -13.65 9.10
N ASP A 127 69.54 -14.43 8.63
CA ASP A 127 70.87 -14.53 9.26
C ASP A 127 71.91 -15.04 8.24
N TYR A 128 73.20 -14.74 8.49
CA TYR A 128 74.33 -15.24 7.70
C TYR A 128 75.44 -15.64 8.67
N LYS A 129 75.92 -16.90 8.59
CA LYS A 129 76.90 -17.46 9.54
C LYS A 129 78.03 -18.20 8.84
N GLU A 130 79.21 -18.21 9.45
CA GLU A 130 80.30 -19.08 9.01
C GLU A 130 80.09 -20.50 9.54
N LYS A 131 80.43 -21.54 8.76
CA LYS A 131 80.31 -22.96 9.19
C LYS A 131 81.11 -23.22 10.48
N ALA A 132 82.25 -22.54 10.68
CA ALA A 132 83.07 -22.65 11.88
C ALA A 132 82.44 -22.01 13.13
N GLU A 133 81.50 -21.07 12.98
CA GLU A 133 80.86 -20.36 14.09
C GLU A 133 79.60 -21.07 14.62
N LEU A 134 79.05 -22.02 13.87
CA LEU A 134 77.80 -22.72 14.17
C LEU A 134 78.00 -23.89 15.15
N THR A 135 78.27 -23.57 16.42
CA THR A 135 78.19 -24.57 17.50
C THR A 135 76.75 -25.04 17.69
N ARG A 136 76.55 -26.24 18.29
CA ARG A 136 75.20 -26.79 18.56
C ARG A 136 74.27 -25.78 19.26
N ALA A 137 74.78 -25.07 20.26
CA ALA A 137 74.02 -24.05 20.98
C ALA A 137 73.60 -22.89 20.07
N LYS A 138 74.52 -22.39 19.24
CA LYS A 138 74.25 -21.27 18.31
C LYS A 138 73.26 -21.66 17.21
N LEU A 139 73.39 -22.85 16.63
CA LEU A 139 72.45 -23.38 15.63
C LEU A 139 71.02 -23.47 16.18
N ILE A 140 70.85 -23.99 17.40
CA ILE A 140 69.54 -24.05 18.08
C ILE A 140 68.97 -22.65 18.29
N THR A 141 69.77 -21.70 18.80
CA THR A 141 69.29 -20.33 19.01
C THR A 141 68.90 -19.61 17.72
N THR A 142 69.63 -19.83 16.63
CA THR A 142 69.30 -19.23 15.33
C THR A 142 68.00 -19.81 14.78
N ILE A 143 67.80 -21.13 14.84
CA ILE A 143 66.57 -21.77 14.36
C ILE A 143 65.36 -21.34 15.20
N ILE A 144 65.48 -21.30 16.54
CA ILE A 144 64.38 -20.85 17.41
C ILE A 144 64.01 -19.39 17.11
N THR A 145 65.00 -18.52 16.91
CA THR A 145 64.77 -17.11 16.59
C THR A 145 64.06 -16.96 15.24
N ALA A 146 64.50 -17.70 14.23
CA ALA A 146 63.85 -17.75 12.92
C ALA A 146 62.40 -18.27 13.04
N LEU A 147 62.16 -19.38 13.74
CA LEU A 147 60.81 -19.92 13.94
C LEU A 147 59.86 -18.92 14.62
N ARG A 148 60.34 -18.15 15.60
CA ARG A 148 59.57 -17.06 16.22
C ARG A 148 59.22 -15.97 15.20
N GLY A 149 60.17 -15.57 14.36
CA GLY A 149 59.94 -14.61 13.27
C GLY A 149 58.92 -15.11 12.25
N TYR A 150 59.03 -16.37 11.82
CA TYR A 150 58.06 -17.01 10.93
C TYR A 150 56.65 -16.98 11.50
N LYS A 151 56.49 -17.38 12.77
CA LYS A 151 55.20 -17.37 13.48
C LYS A 151 54.56 -15.98 13.47
N LEU A 152 55.33 -14.94 13.77
CA LEU A 152 54.83 -13.57 13.81
C LEU A 152 54.31 -13.13 12.43
N ILE A 153 55.09 -13.36 11.37
CA ILE A 153 54.73 -12.93 10.02
C ILE A 153 53.51 -13.70 9.49
N ILE A 154 53.44 -15.01 9.73
CA ILE A 154 52.26 -15.80 9.37
C ILE A 154 51.02 -15.33 10.15
N SER A 155 51.16 -14.97 11.43
CA SER A 155 50.05 -14.42 12.22
C SER A 155 49.54 -13.11 11.61
N ILE A 156 50.45 -12.20 11.24
CA ILE A 156 50.09 -10.93 10.60
C ILE A 156 49.40 -11.17 9.25
N GLU A 157 49.93 -12.07 8.43
CA GLU A 157 49.34 -12.38 7.12
C GLU A 157 47.96 -13.06 7.24
N ARG A 158 47.78 -13.95 8.22
CA ARG A 158 46.45 -14.52 8.55
C ARG A 158 45.45 -13.45 8.96
N ASN A 159 45.86 -12.52 9.84
CA ASN A 159 45.01 -11.40 10.24
C ASN A 159 44.67 -10.52 9.04
N ARG A 160 45.66 -10.18 8.19
CA ARG A 160 45.46 -9.39 6.97
C ARG A 160 44.50 -10.06 6.00
N ARG A 161 44.62 -11.38 5.76
CA ARG A 161 43.71 -12.14 4.90
C ARG A 161 42.30 -12.19 5.48
N SER A 162 42.17 -12.39 6.79
CA SER A 162 40.88 -12.41 7.48
C SER A 162 40.19 -11.05 7.40
N LEU A 163 40.92 -9.95 7.63
CA LEU A 163 40.43 -8.58 7.45
C LEU A 163 39.99 -8.31 6.01
N LYS A 164 40.79 -8.70 5.00
CA LYS A 164 40.40 -8.56 3.59
C LYS A 164 39.11 -9.30 3.26
N LYS A 165 38.92 -10.52 3.77
CA LYS A 165 37.68 -11.29 3.60
C LYS A 165 36.50 -10.60 4.28
N LEU A 166 36.68 -10.10 5.50
CA LEU A 166 35.64 -9.43 6.27
C LEU A 166 35.18 -8.15 5.56
N ILE A 167 36.10 -7.33 5.07
CA ILE A 167 35.80 -6.11 4.30
C ILE A 167 35.02 -6.46 3.01
N LYS A 168 35.47 -7.47 2.25
CA LYS A 168 34.79 -7.89 1.02
C LYS A 168 33.35 -8.34 1.29
N ASN A 169 33.15 -9.14 2.33
CA ASN A 169 31.84 -9.69 2.67
C ASN A 169 30.92 -8.64 3.30
N PHE A 170 31.47 -7.64 3.99
CA PHE A 170 30.68 -6.53 4.53
C PHE A 170 30.00 -5.69 3.45
N GLY A 171 30.64 -5.51 2.28
CA GLY A 171 30.01 -4.86 1.13
C GLY A 171 28.73 -5.58 0.69
N VAL A 172 28.79 -6.91 0.58
CA VAL A 172 27.62 -7.75 0.25
C VAL A 172 26.53 -7.64 1.32
N LEU A 173 26.93 -7.59 2.60
CA LEU A 173 26.01 -7.45 3.73
C LEU A 173 25.25 -6.11 3.69
N ILE A 174 25.94 -5.01 3.39
CA ILE A 174 25.35 -3.68 3.30
C ILE A 174 24.34 -3.60 2.16
N GLU A 175 24.54 -4.29 1.04
CA GLU A 175 23.60 -4.23 -0.08
C GLU A 175 22.23 -4.86 0.23
N LYS A 176 22.10 -5.61 1.33
CA LYS A 176 20.85 -6.25 1.74
C LYS A 176 19.86 -5.28 2.37
N ASN A 177 18.64 -5.26 1.81
CA ASN A 177 17.53 -4.40 2.25
C ASN A 177 16.40 -5.19 2.94
N ASP A 178 16.61 -6.48 3.19
CA ASP A 178 15.67 -7.40 3.85
C ASP A 178 16.37 -8.09 5.03
N MET A 179 15.70 -8.13 6.18
CA MET A 179 16.26 -8.65 7.43
C MET A 179 16.58 -10.15 7.40
N ARG A 180 15.85 -10.95 6.62
CA ARG A 180 16.10 -12.39 6.50
C ARG A 180 17.29 -12.65 5.61
N GLU A 181 17.37 -11.99 4.46
CA GLU A 181 18.54 -12.09 3.58
C GLU A 181 19.82 -11.65 4.30
N PHE A 182 19.72 -10.54 5.03
CA PHE A 182 20.80 -10.03 5.87
C PHE A 182 21.25 -11.07 6.91
N ALA A 183 20.31 -11.63 7.67
CA ALA A 183 20.59 -12.63 8.69
C ALA A 183 21.19 -13.93 8.10
N ALA A 184 20.70 -14.40 6.95
CA ALA A 184 21.27 -15.55 6.26
C ALA A 184 22.74 -15.30 5.83
N CYS A 185 23.03 -14.14 5.26
CA CYS A 185 24.40 -13.78 4.85
C CYS A 185 25.38 -13.71 6.04
N ILE A 186 24.92 -13.28 7.22
CA ILE A 186 25.76 -13.27 8.44
C ILE A 186 26.15 -14.69 8.84
N LEU A 187 25.20 -15.63 8.80
CA LEU A 187 25.48 -17.03 9.13
C LEU A 187 26.51 -17.63 8.17
N GLU A 188 26.35 -17.40 6.86
CA GLU A 188 27.34 -17.80 5.86
C GLU A 188 28.71 -17.16 6.09
N GLN A 189 28.74 -15.88 6.48
CA GLN A 189 29.99 -15.17 6.74
C GLN A 189 30.74 -15.77 7.94
N ILE A 190 30.05 -16.06 9.05
CA ILE A 190 30.65 -16.74 10.21
C ILE A 190 31.16 -18.12 9.82
N ALA A 191 30.36 -18.92 9.11
CA ALA A 191 30.76 -20.26 8.68
C ALA A 191 32.02 -20.22 7.81
N ASN A 192 32.08 -19.31 6.85
CA ASN A 192 33.23 -19.11 5.97
C ASN A 192 34.48 -18.58 6.69
N MET A 193 34.31 -17.75 7.71
CA MET A 193 35.40 -17.23 8.53
C MET A 193 35.98 -18.32 9.44
N VAL A 194 35.12 -19.09 10.09
CA VAL A 194 35.53 -20.17 11.01
C VAL A 194 36.05 -21.39 10.24
N GLY A 195 35.58 -21.63 9.02
CA GLY A 195 35.96 -22.77 8.17
C GLY A 195 35.28 -24.09 8.54
N ILE A 196 34.20 -24.03 9.30
CA ILE A 196 33.31 -25.15 9.69
C ILE A 196 31.89 -24.58 9.64
N GLU A 197 30.89 -25.36 9.24
CA GLU A 197 29.47 -25.00 9.41
C GLU A 197 29.08 -25.13 10.89
N PRO A 198 28.96 -24.02 11.65
CA PRO A 198 28.59 -24.08 13.05
C PRO A 198 27.06 -24.20 13.17
N GLU A 199 26.60 -24.79 14.28
CA GLU A 199 25.24 -24.51 14.75
C GLU A 199 25.16 -23.02 15.12
N ALA A 200 24.50 -22.21 14.30
CA ALA A 200 24.44 -20.76 14.49
C ALA A 200 23.05 -20.20 14.25
N MET A 201 22.70 -19.13 14.97
CA MET A 201 21.37 -18.53 14.94
C MET A 201 21.46 -17.03 15.21
N ILE A 202 20.57 -16.27 14.59
CA ILE A 202 20.46 -14.83 14.77
C ILE A 202 19.08 -14.53 15.33
N CYS A 203 19.06 -13.82 16.45
CA CYS A 203 17.84 -13.44 17.13
C CYS A 203 17.79 -11.93 17.34
N ALA A 204 16.62 -11.34 17.27
CA ALA A 204 16.41 -9.92 17.52
C ALA A 204 15.15 -9.68 18.35
N VAL A 205 15.12 -8.54 19.04
CA VAL A 205 13.91 -8.05 19.70
C VAL A 205 12.86 -7.73 18.65
N ASP A 206 11.63 -8.19 18.88
CA ASP A 206 10.49 -7.91 18.04
C ASP A 206 10.03 -6.46 18.22
N SER A 207 10.17 -5.65 17.17
CA SER A 207 9.93 -4.20 17.22
C SER A 207 8.45 -3.83 17.38
N GLU A 208 7.51 -4.73 17.11
CA GLU A 208 6.07 -4.48 17.26
C GLU A 208 5.63 -4.27 18.73
N ASN A 209 6.44 -4.68 19.72
CA ASN A 209 6.16 -4.51 21.16
C ASN A 209 7.21 -3.66 21.90
N ALA A 210 8.18 -3.07 21.20
CA ALA A 210 9.33 -2.41 21.83
C ALA A 210 8.98 -1.10 22.56
N GLU A 211 7.89 -0.42 22.18
CA GLU A 211 7.48 0.86 22.79
C GLU A 211 6.64 0.69 24.07
N THR A 212 6.11 -0.51 24.35
CA THR A 212 5.19 -0.77 25.47
C THR A 212 5.68 -1.81 26.49
N ALA A 213 6.78 -2.52 26.22
CA ALA A 213 7.27 -3.58 27.09
C ALA A 213 8.23 -3.07 28.19
N SER A 214 8.00 -3.52 29.43
CA SER A 214 9.01 -3.46 30.49
C SER A 214 10.20 -4.38 30.16
N ASN A 215 11.39 -4.14 30.74
CA ASN A 215 12.63 -4.88 30.44
C ASN A 215 12.54 -6.43 30.54
N ASN A 216 11.48 -6.99 31.15
CA ASN A 216 11.28 -8.44 31.29
C ASN A 216 10.30 -9.08 30.28
N ASP A 217 9.52 -8.30 29.51
CA ASP A 217 8.49 -8.81 28.57
C ASP A 217 8.91 -8.68 27.10
N VAL A 218 10.23 -8.71 26.84
CA VAL A 218 10.77 -8.54 25.50
C VAL A 218 10.60 -9.83 24.69
N THR A 219 9.70 -9.80 23.71
CA THR A 219 9.53 -10.89 22.74
C THR A 219 10.71 -10.93 21.77
N ILE A 220 11.38 -12.08 21.67
CA ILE A 220 12.56 -12.30 20.82
C ILE A 220 12.18 -13.24 19.67
N LYS A 221 12.47 -12.83 18.43
CA LYS A 221 12.24 -13.64 17.22
C LYS A 221 13.57 -14.16 16.65
N VAL A 222 13.50 -15.36 16.06
CA VAL A 222 14.61 -15.94 15.29
C VAL A 222 14.55 -15.41 13.85
N LEU A 223 15.58 -14.65 13.45
CA LEU A 223 15.69 -14.06 12.12
C LEU A 223 16.27 -15.04 11.10
N ALA A 224 17.30 -15.78 11.48
CA ALA A 224 17.89 -16.85 10.68
C ALA A 224 18.50 -17.92 11.60
N ALA A 225 18.54 -19.17 11.10
CA ALA A 225 19.11 -20.29 11.83
C ALA A 225 19.74 -21.32 10.86
N GLY A 226 20.91 -21.85 11.23
CA GLY A 226 21.63 -22.90 10.50
C GLY A 226 21.61 -24.25 11.24
N GLY A 227 21.96 -25.32 10.53
CA GLY A 227 22.07 -26.67 11.09
C GLY A 227 20.72 -27.25 11.54
N ALA A 228 20.67 -27.80 12.76
CA ALA A 228 19.48 -28.47 13.30
C ALA A 228 18.28 -27.53 13.57
N TYR A 229 18.47 -26.21 13.51
CA TYR A 229 17.49 -25.21 13.96
C TYR A 229 16.79 -24.46 12.82
N THR A 230 16.97 -24.86 11.56
CA THR A 230 16.32 -24.21 10.40
C THR A 230 14.79 -24.17 10.52
N SER A 231 14.17 -25.13 11.22
CA SER A 231 12.73 -25.16 11.49
C SER A 231 12.24 -24.07 12.46
N CYS A 232 13.16 -23.32 13.09
CA CYS A 232 12.87 -22.25 14.05
C CYS A 232 12.85 -20.84 13.41
N ILE A 233 13.15 -20.70 12.12
CA ILE A 233 13.16 -19.40 11.43
C ILE A 233 11.79 -18.72 11.52
N SER A 234 11.78 -17.41 11.79
CA SER A 234 10.58 -16.57 11.98
C SER A 234 9.68 -16.94 13.18
N LYS A 235 10.13 -17.83 14.06
CA LYS A 235 9.40 -18.21 15.28
C LYS A 235 9.94 -17.47 16.51
N SER A 236 9.15 -17.48 17.60
CA SER A 236 9.61 -17.01 18.91
C SER A 236 10.80 -17.86 19.38
N LEU A 237 11.74 -17.21 20.10
CA LEU A 237 12.84 -17.88 20.80
C LEU A 237 12.34 -19.00 21.74
N ASP A 238 11.13 -18.88 22.29
CA ASP A 238 10.55 -19.89 23.19
C ASP A 238 10.30 -21.24 22.51
N LEU A 239 10.21 -21.27 21.18
CA LEU A 239 10.03 -22.49 20.38
C LEU A 239 11.34 -23.18 20.02
N VAL A 240 12.50 -22.59 20.37
CA VAL A 240 13.81 -23.23 20.17
C VAL A 240 13.97 -24.38 21.17
N PRO A 241 14.35 -25.61 20.78
CA PRO A 241 14.35 -26.77 21.68
C PRO A 241 15.30 -26.67 22.89
N SER A 242 16.50 -26.09 22.70
CA SER A 242 17.57 -26.06 23.71
C SER A 242 17.37 -24.93 24.72
N GLU A 243 17.19 -25.28 26.00
CA GLU A 243 17.01 -24.32 27.09
C GLU A 243 18.27 -23.49 27.36
N ASP A 244 19.44 -24.12 27.35
CA ASP A 244 20.73 -23.42 27.50
C ASP A 244 20.93 -22.36 26.41
N MET A 245 20.53 -22.68 25.17
CA MET A 245 20.61 -21.75 24.04
C MET A 245 19.65 -20.57 24.22
N ARG A 246 18.38 -20.84 24.59
CA ARG A 246 17.39 -19.78 24.87
C ARG A 246 17.90 -18.82 25.95
N ASN A 247 18.41 -19.36 27.05
CA ASN A 247 18.91 -18.57 28.18
C ASN A 247 20.13 -17.74 27.79
N THR A 248 21.08 -18.34 27.08
CA THR A 248 22.29 -17.63 26.62
C THR A 248 21.94 -16.47 25.69
N ILE A 249 21.05 -16.68 24.72
CA ILE A 249 20.61 -15.64 23.77
C ILE A 249 19.84 -14.54 24.50
N ARG A 250 18.90 -14.91 25.38
CA ARG A 250 18.12 -13.95 26.16
C ARG A 250 19.02 -13.10 27.06
N GLN A 251 19.98 -13.71 27.76
CA GLN A 251 20.97 -12.99 28.56
C GLN A 251 21.83 -12.06 27.71
N CYS A 252 22.28 -12.51 26.53
CA CYS A 252 23.07 -11.68 25.62
C CYS A 252 22.31 -10.43 25.17
N ILE A 253 21.06 -10.59 24.73
CA ILE A 253 20.20 -9.48 24.27
C ILE A 253 19.87 -8.51 25.41
N LEU A 254 19.56 -9.01 26.62
CA LEU A 254 19.17 -8.17 27.75
C LEU A 254 20.35 -7.43 28.38
N SER A 255 21.49 -8.10 28.54
CA SER A 255 22.70 -7.49 29.11
C SER A 255 23.41 -6.55 28.12
N GLY A 256 23.26 -6.80 26.81
CA GLY A 256 24.06 -6.13 25.79
C GLY A 256 25.51 -6.62 25.74
N GLU A 257 25.88 -7.65 26.50
CA GLU A 257 27.24 -8.20 26.58
C GLU A 257 27.35 -9.57 25.90
N THR A 258 28.50 -9.82 25.28
CA THR A 258 28.83 -11.12 24.67
C THR A 258 28.95 -12.20 25.74
N GLN A 259 28.17 -13.27 25.61
CA GLN A 259 28.16 -14.40 26.52
C GLN A 259 29.15 -15.47 26.07
N LYS A 260 30.07 -15.87 26.98
CA LYS A 260 31.17 -16.80 26.71
C LYS A 260 31.00 -18.05 27.56
N ASN A 261 30.47 -19.11 26.97
CA ASN A 261 30.26 -20.38 27.67
C ASN A 261 31.24 -21.47 27.18
N PRO A 262 31.51 -22.51 27.98
CA PRO A 262 32.45 -23.59 27.62
C PRO A 262 32.09 -24.38 26.35
N GLY A 263 30.86 -24.25 25.84
CA GLY A 263 30.38 -24.95 24.64
C GLY A 263 29.81 -24.04 23.54
N ASN A 264 29.64 -22.74 23.80
CA ASN A 264 29.03 -21.83 22.85
C ASN A 264 29.40 -20.37 23.14
N THR A 265 29.17 -19.52 22.14
CA THR A 265 29.37 -18.08 22.23
C THR A 265 28.13 -17.38 21.71
N CYS A 266 27.69 -16.34 22.39
CA CYS A 266 26.64 -15.46 21.89
C CYS A 266 27.18 -14.04 21.80
N LEU A 267 27.33 -13.54 20.57
CA LEU A 267 27.85 -12.22 20.27
C LEU A 267 26.71 -11.20 20.34
N SER A 268 26.86 -10.17 21.15
CA SER A 268 25.86 -9.11 21.30
C SER A 268 25.93 -8.14 20.12
N LEU A 269 24.76 -7.83 19.54
CA LEU A 269 24.58 -6.78 18.54
C LEU A 269 23.74 -5.67 19.17
N MET A 270 24.40 -4.65 19.71
CA MET A 270 23.75 -3.50 20.30
C MET A 270 24.03 -2.26 19.44
N THR A 271 22.98 -1.66 18.89
CA THR A 271 23.09 -0.46 18.06
C THR A 271 22.97 0.80 18.92
N ARG A 272 23.42 1.94 18.38
CA ARG A 272 23.31 3.24 19.10
C ARG A 272 21.86 3.67 19.32
N ASN A 273 20.95 3.19 18.48
CA ASN A 273 19.53 3.55 18.49
C ASN A 273 18.71 2.60 19.37
N GLY A 274 19.38 1.73 20.14
CA GLY A 274 18.74 0.82 21.09
C GLY A 274 18.20 -0.47 20.49
N LEU A 275 18.44 -0.77 19.20
CA LEU A 275 18.10 -2.07 18.63
C LEU A 275 19.03 -3.13 19.21
N ARG A 276 18.46 -4.28 19.58
CA ARG A 276 19.17 -5.38 20.23
C ARG A 276 18.95 -6.67 19.46
N ALA A 277 20.06 -7.29 19.09
CA ALA A 277 20.11 -8.61 18.48
C ALA A 277 21.29 -9.40 19.04
N ALA A 278 21.33 -10.70 18.74
CA ALA A 278 22.43 -11.56 19.14
C ALA A 278 22.72 -12.60 18.06
N VAL A 279 24.01 -12.92 17.90
CA VAL A 279 24.49 -14.00 17.03
C VAL A 279 24.99 -15.13 17.91
N PHE A 280 24.22 -16.20 17.98
CA PHE A 280 24.62 -17.44 18.64
C PHE A 280 25.47 -18.29 17.71
N VAL A 281 26.57 -18.83 18.26
CA VAL A 281 27.47 -19.77 17.58
C VAL A 281 27.78 -20.90 18.55
N GLY A 282 27.58 -22.15 18.12
CA GLY A 282 27.86 -23.38 18.87
C GLY A 282 29.36 -23.70 19.00
N ILE A 283 30.19 -22.68 19.18
CA ILE A 283 31.64 -22.77 19.32
C ILE A 283 32.08 -21.93 20.52
N PRO A 284 32.97 -22.43 21.39
CA PRO A 284 33.54 -21.65 22.50
C PRO A 284 34.35 -20.43 22.05
N TYR A 285 34.34 -19.36 22.85
CA TYR A 285 34.97 -18.08 22.50
C TYR A 285 36.48 -18.19 22.27
N ASP A 286 37.17 -19.02 23.06
CA ASP A 286 38.61 -19.25 22.96
C ASP A 286 39.02 -19.97 21.66
N VAL A 287 38.11 -20.76 21.08
CA VAL A 287 38.30 -21.39 19.77
C VAL A 287 38.08 -20.37 18.65
N LEU A 288 37.04 -19.53 18.78
CA LEU A 288 36.78 -18.41 17.87
C LEU A 288 37.96 -17.43 17.84
N GLU A 289 38.45 -17.02 19.01
CA GLU A 289 39.57 -16.10 19.16
C GLU A 289 40.88 -16.67 18.59
N ARG A 290 41.15 -17.97 18.80
CA ARG A 290 42.33 -18.62 18.21
C ARG A 290 42.27 -18.73 16.69
N ARG A 291 41.08 -18.86 16.11
CA ARG A 291 40.90 -18.98 14.65
C ARG A 291 40.89 -17.63 13.95
N LEU A 292 40.22 -16.63 14.53
CA LEU A 292 39.92 -15.36 13.88
C LEU A 292 40.77 -14.20 14.43
N GLY A 293 41.16 -14.25 15.70
CA GLY A 293 41.71 -13.12 16.43
C GLY A 293 40.62 -12.22 17.04
N ALA A 294 40.88 -11.65 18.21
CA ALA A 294 39.92 -10.80 18.94
C ALA A 294 39.48 -9.58 18.11
N GLU A 295 40.43 -8.92 17.43
CA GLU A 295 40.19 -7.73 16.60
C GLU A 295 39.22 -8.02 15.44
N VAL A 296 39.30 -9.23 14.86
CA VAL A 296 38.44 -9.65 13.75
C VAL A 296 37.03 -9.97 14.24
N ILE A 297 36.90 -10.55 15.43
CA ILE A 297 35.59 -10.80 16.07
C ILE A 297 34.92 -9.47 16.41
N GLU A 298 35.66 -8.52 16.99
CA GLU A 298 35.14 -7.20 17.32
C GLU A 298 34.69 -6.44 16.07
N LEU A 299 35.51 -6.44 15.00
CA LEU A 299 35.15 -5.82 13.73
C LEU A 299 33.92 -6.50 13.10
N PHE A 300 33.81 -7.82 13.20
CA PHE A 300 32.63 -8.55 12.76
C PHE A 300 31.38 -8.07 13.51
N VAL A 301 31.42 -8.03 14.84
CA VAL A 301 30.29 -7.56 15.67
C VAL A 301 29.87 -6.14 15.33
N ILE A 302 30.83 -5.22 15.15
CA ILE A 302 30.56 -3.82 14.78
C ILE A 302 29.88 -3.75 13.41
N ASN A 303 30.43 -4.42 12.40
CA ASN A 303 29.90 -4.43 11.05
C ASN A 303 28.51 -5.06 11.00
N THR A 304 28.31 -6.19 11.66
CA THR A 304 27.01 -6.85 11.77
C THR A 304 25.99 -5.96 12.47
N SER A 305 26.38 -5.23 13.53
CA SER A 305 25.49 -4.30 14.23
C SER A 305 25.09 -3.11 13.35
N LEU A 306 26.03 -2.55 12.58
CA LEU A 306 25.75 -1.46 11.63
C LEU A 306 24.86 -1.91 10.47
N GLY A 307 25.12 -3.11 9.93
CA GLY A 307 24.26 -3.71 8.91
C GLY A 307 22.84 -3.93 9.43
N TYR A 308 22.71 -4.44 10.65
CA TYR A 308 21.42 -4.65 11.29
C TYR A 308 20.65 -3.34 11.46
N GLU A 309 21.32 -2.30 11.96
CA GLU A 309 20.74 -0.96 12.09
C GLU A 309 20.25 -0.42 10.75
N LYS A 310 21.07 -0.51 9.70
CA LYS A 310 20.70 -0.07 8.35
C LYS A 310 19.48 -0.84 7.85
N THR A 311 19.50 -2.17 7.88
CA THR A 311 18.43 -2.98 7.31
C THR A 311 17.11 -2.78 8.06
N ALA A 312 17.16 -2.67 9.40
CA ALA A 312 15.99 -2.35 10.20
C ALA A 312 15.42 -0.95 9.87
N LEU A 313 16.27 0.06 9.67
CA LEU A 313 15.84 1.39 9.24
C LEU A 313 15.21 1.35 7.84
N VAL A 314 15.80 0.62 6.89
CA VAL A 314 15.26 0.49 5.53
C VAL A 314 13.90 -0.21 5.53
N GLU A 315 13.73 -1.28 6.32
CA GLU A 315 12.42 -1.93 6.49
C GLU A 315 11.40 -0.99 7.13
N HIS A 316 11.80 -0.22 8.15
CA HIS A 316 10.92 0.75 8.80
C HIS A 316 10.50 1.86 7.82
N ILE A 317 11.43 2.41 7.04
CA ILE A 317 11.13 3.40 5.99
C ILE A 317 10.19 2.79 4.94
N ARG A 318 10.42 1.54 4.54
CA ARG A 318 9.52 0.82 3.61
C ARG A 318 8.11 0.69 4.18
N LYS A 319 7.97 0.28 5.44
CA LYS A 319 6.65 0.22 6.10
C LYS A 319 5.98 1.60 6.10
N LEU A 320 6.70 2.66 6.48
CA LEU A 320 6.15 4.03 6.48
C LEU A 320 5.74 4.52 5.09
N ALA A 321 6.45 4.13 4.04
CA ALA A 321 6.15 4.55 2.68
C ALA A 321 5.00 3.72 2.05
N PHE A 322 4.96 2.42 2.33
CA PHE A 322 4.15 1.45 1.59
C PHE A 322 3.03 0.78 2.40
N GLU A 323 2.88 1.07 3.70
CA GLU A 323 1.78 0.60 4.53
C GLU A 323 0.97 1.77 5.11
N ASP A 324 -0.36 1.64 5.13
CA ASP A 324 -1.28 2.54 5.81
C ASP A 324 -1.32 2.20 7.30
N HIS A 325 -0.94 3.16 8.15
CA HIS A 325 -0.80 2.93 9.59
C HIS A 325 -2.11 2.52 10.30
N LEU A 326 -3.25 2.89 9.73
CA LEU A 326 -4.56 2.74 10.36
C LEU A 326 -5.14 1.34 10.11
N THR A 327 -5.01 0.84 8.89
CA THR A 327 -5.53 -0.48 8.48
C THR A 327 -4.48 -1.57 8.46
N GLY A 328 -3.19 -1.23 8.35
CA GLY A 328 -2.10 -2.17 8.07
C GLY A 328 -2.15 -2.77 6.66
N LEU A 329 -2.96 -2.20 5.77
CA LEU A 329 -2.95 -2.53 4.34
C LEU A 329 -1.83 -1.78 3.62
N PRO A 330 -1.44 -2.23 2.42
CA PRO A 330 -0.66 -1.41 1.50
C PRO A 330 -1.19 0.02 1.37
N SER A 331 -0.28 0.99 1.25
CA SER A 331 -0.61 2.40 1.00
C SER A 331 -0.86 2.65 -0.49
N TYR A 332 -1.36 3.82 -0.83
CA TYR A 332 -1.48 4.24 -2.23
C TYR A 332 -0.13 4.25 -2.98
N ALA A 333 1.01 4.41 -2.28
CA ALA A 333 2.32 4.28 -2.90
C ALA A 333 2.61 2.82 -3.33
N ALA A 334 2.15 1.83 -2.55
CA ALA A 334 2.30 0.42 -2.88
C ALA A 334 1.43 0.03 -4.08
N TYR A 335 0.26 0.65 -4.24
CA TYR A 335 -0.55 0.52 -5.45
C TYR A 335 0.23 0.96 -6.70
N ARG A 336 0.91 2.11 -6.66
CA ARG A 336 1.73 2.61 -7.78
C ARG A 336 2.90 1.68 -8.09
N GLU A 337 3.60 1.18 -7.07
CA GLU A 337 4.70 0.23 -7.25
C GLU A 337 4.22 -1.10 -7.87
N ALA A 338 3.09 -1.62 -7.39
CA ALA A 338 2.49 -2.85 -7.93
C ALA A 338 2.06 -2.65 -9.40
N PHE A 339 1.48 -1.50 -9.74
CA PHE A 339 1.12 -1.17 -11.11
C PHE A 339 2.35 -1.15 -12.04
N HIS A 340 3.41 -0.43 -11.67
CA HIS A 340 4.63 -0.37 -12.47
C HIS A 340 5.29 -1.74 -12.61
N THR A 341 5.20 -2.59 -11.58
CA THR A 341 5.67 -3.98 -11.65
C THR A 341 4.91 -4.76 -12.71
N GLN A 342 3.57 -4.72 -12.72
CA GLN A 342 2.77 -5.41 -13.73
C GLN A 342 2.98 -4.84 -15.14
N GLN A 343 3.13 -3.52 -15.25
CA GLN A 343 3.45 -2.85 -16.50
C GLN A 343 4.80 -3.31 -17.07
N ALA A 344 5.83 -3.43 -16.23
CA ALA A 344 7.15 -3.93 -16.63
C ALA A 344 7.10 -5.39 -17.12
N LEU A 345 6.14 -6.18 -16.63
CA LEU A 345 5.84 -7.53 -17.11
C LEU A 345 4.97 -7.55 -18.38
N GLY A 346 4.58 -6.39 -18.91
CA GLY A 346 3.72 -6.26 -20.08
C GLY A 346 2.26 -6.66 -19.85
N GLN A 347 1.81 -6.72 -18.60
CA GLN A 347 0.45 -7.11 -18.25
C GLN A 347 -0.50 -5.92 -18.27
N GLN A 348 -1.70 -6.14 -18.82
CA GLN A 348 -2.82 -5.20 -18.71
C GLN A 348 -3.51 -5.40 -17.36
N THR A 349 -3.91 -4.30 -16.74
CA THR A 349 -4.50 -4.30 -15.40
C THR A 349 -5.78 -3.47 -15.34
N THR A 350 -6.60 -3.75 -14.34
CA THR A 350 -7.77 -2.95 -14.01
C THR A 350 -7.61 -2.36 -12.62
N THR A 351 -7.78 -1.04 -12.53
CA THR A 351 -7.88 -0.32 -11.26
C THR A 351 -9.33 -0.24 -10.84
N VAL A 352 -9.62 -0.70 -9.63
CA VAL A 352 -10.97 -0.63 -9.04
C VAL A 352 -10.88 0.19 -7.76
N LEU A 353 -11.62 1.30 -7.72
CA LEU A 353 -11.83 2.05 -6.49
C LEU A 353 -13.10 1.59 -5.79
N LEU A 354 -13.02 1.45 -4.48
CA LEU A 354 -14.13 1.03 -3.64
C LEU A 354 -14.34 2.08 -2.55
N ASP A 355 -15.55 2.60 -2.42
CA ASP A 355 -15.92 3.44 -1.27
C ASP A 355 -17.02 2.77 -0.42
N ILE A 356 -17.07 3.14 0.85
CA ILE A 356 -18.09 2.64 1.78
C ILE A 356 -19.29 3.59 1.76
N GLN A 357 -20.47 3.10 1.42
CA GLN A 357 -21.69 3.93 1.43
C GLN A 357 -22.00 4.43 2.84
N ARG A 358 -22.29 5.73 2.96
CA ARG A 358 -22.64 6.41 4.22
C ARG A 358 -21.55 6.31 5.31
N TYR A 359 -20.29 6.08 4.97
CA TYR A 359 -19.20 5.98 5.95
C TYR A 359 -19.11 7.19 6.89
N LYS A 360 -19.26 8.42 6.38
CA LYS A 360 -19.22 9.63 7.22
C LYS A 360 -20.24 9.59 8.37
N MET A 361 -21.44 9.05 8.13
CA MET A 361 -22.47 8.87 9.15
C MET A 361 -22.05 7.82 10.19
N ILE A 362 -21.46 6.70 9.74
CA ILE A 362 -20.96 5.65 10.61
C ILE A 362 -19.83 6.20 11.50
N ALA A 363 -18.83 6.85 10.90
CA ALA A 363 -17.67 7.40 11.59
C ALA A 363 -18.07 8.43 12.66
N HIS A 364 -18.95 9.39 12.32
CA HIS A 364 -19.48 10.34 13.30
C HIS A 364 -20.25 9.68 14.44
N GLY A 365 -20.94 8.55 14.18
CA GLY A 365 -21.71 7.85 15.20
C GLY A 365 -20.88 7.05 16.20
N ILE A 366 -19.70 6.53 15.81
CA ILE A 366 -18.88 5.65 16.66
C ILE A 366 -17.59 6.29 17.19
N GLY A 367 -17.20 7.46 16.67
CA GLY A 367 -15.96 8.14 17.02
C GLY A 367 -14.72 7.55 16.32
N ASP A 368 -13.64 8.35 16.30
CA ASP A 368 -12.47 8.11 15.44
C ASP A 368 -11.75 6.78 15.71
N GLU A 369 -11.59 6.39 16.97
CA GLU A 369 -10.88 5.15 17.35
C GLU A 369 -11.65 3.90 16.87
N LYS A 370 -12.97 3.89 17.03
CA LYS A 370 -13.81 2.79 16.54
C LYS A 370 -13.93 2.82 15.02
N ALA A 371 -13.93 4.00 14.39
CA ALA A 371 -13.91 4.14 12.94
C ALA A 371 -12.61 3.59 12.34
N ALA A 372 -11.47 3.75 13.02
CA ALA A 372 -10.21 3.15 12.60
C ALA A 372 -10.29 1.61 12.60
N ASN A 373 -10.80 1.03 13.68
CA ASN A 373 -11.03 -0.42 13.78
C ASN A 373 -12.05 -0.93 12.75
N PHE A 374 -13.08 -0.14 12.45
CA PHE A 374 -14.04 -0.43 11.40
C PHE A 374 -13.37 -0.57 10.04
N LEU A 375 -12.56 0.42 9.63
CA LEU A 375 -11.81 0.39 8.37
C LEU A 375 -10.83 -0.78 8.31
N LYS A 376 -10.17 -1.11 9.43
CA LYS A 376 -9.30 -2.29 9.52
C LYS A 376 -10.06 -3.58 9.24
N ASN A 377 -11.24 -3.76 9.83
CA ASN A 377 -12.08 -4.95 9.61
C ASN A 377 -12.57 -5.04 8.16
N VAL A 378 -12.99 -3.92 7.57
CA VAL A 378 -13.38 -3.84 6.15
C VAL A 378 -12.20 -4.21 5.25
N GLY A 379 -11.03 -3.61 5.47
CA GLY A 379 -9.83 -3.85 4.69
C GLY A 379 -9.35 -5.30 4.76
N GLN A 380 -9.35 -5.91 5.95
CA GLN A 380 -9.03 -7.32 6.12
C GLN A 380 -10.01 -8.24 5.39
N ARG A 381 -11.30 -7.88 5.38
CA ARG A 381 -12.33 -8.66 4.68
C ARG A 381 -12.17 -8.58 3.17
N LEU A 382 -11.93 -7.39 2.63
CA LEU A 382 -11.58 -7.18 1.22
C LEU A 382 -10.35 -8.00 0.83
N ARG A 383 -9.29 -7.99 1.66
CA ARG A 383 -8.06 -8.76 1.41
C ARG A 383 -8.31 -10.26 1.31
N LYS A 384 -9.24 -10.80 2.12
CA LYS A 384 -9.65 -12.21 2.06
C LYS A 384 -10.46 -12.53 0.80
N GLY A 385 -11.28 -11.60 0.33
CA GLY A 385 -12.09 -11.77 -0.88
C GLY A 385 -11.29 -11.71 -2.18
N PHE A 386 -10.16 -11.00 -2.19
CA PHE A 386 -9.31 -10.83 -3.36
C PHE A 386 -7.88 -11.38 -3.16
N PRO A 387 -7.71 -12.69 -2.96
CA PRO A 387 -6.39 -13.29 -2.73
C PRO A 387 -5.45 -13.22 -3.94
N LYS A 388 -6.01 -13.01 -5.15
CA LYS A 388 -5.27 -12.89 -6.42
C LYS A 388 -5.02 -11.44 -6.85
N ALA A 389 -5.49 -10.45 -6.09
CA ALA A 389 -5.20 -9.05 -6.42
C ALA A 389 -3.70 -8.79 -6.31
N HIS A 390 -3.15 -8.03 -7.26
CA HIS A 390 -1.74 -7.58 -7.21
C HIS A 390 -1.50 -6.69 -6.00
N VAL A 391 -2.48 -5.84 -5.68
CA VAL A 391 -2.48 -5.04 -4.46
C VAL A 391 -3.92 -4.70 -4.05
N LEU A 392 -4.16 -4.67 -2.74
CA LEU A 392 -5.30 -3.99 -2.13
C LEU A 392 -4.71 -2.92 -1.23
N ALA A 393 -4.92 -1.66 -1.55
CA ALA A 393 -4.40 -0.54 -0.79
C ALA A 393 -5.52 0.37 -0.26
N ARG A 394 -5.23 1.11 0.82
CA ARG A 394 -6.06 2.23 1.24
C ARG A 394 -5.57 3.50 0.56
N LYS A 395 -6.48 4.19 -0.14
CA LYS A 395 -6.19 5.42 -0.89
C LYS A 395 -6.48 6.66 -0.04
N GLU A 396 -7.70 6.75 0.46
CA GLU A 396 -8.20 7.90 1.23
C GLU A 396 -9.05 7.41 2.42
N VAL A 397 -9.74 8.34 3.10
CA VAL A 397 -10.45 8.12 4.36
C VAL A 397 -11.25 6.81 4.38
N ASP A 398 -12.16 6.63 3.42
CA ASP A 398 -13.05 5.48 3.23
C ASP A 398 -12.91 4.81 1.86
N GLU A 399 -11.85 5.14 1.12
CA GLU A 399 -11.59 4.63 -0.22
C GLU A 399 -10.46 3.60 -0.22
N PHE A 400 -10.74 2.45 -0.82
CA PHE A 400 -9.77 1.40 -1.11
C PHE A 400 -9.52 1.35 -2.61
N VAL A 401 -8.31 0.93 -3.00
CA VAL A 401 -7.94 0.68 -4.39
C VAL A 401 -7.47 -0.76 -4.54
N LEU A 402 -8.06 -1.47 -5.49
CA LEU A 402 -7.66 -2.80 -5.93
C LEU A 402 -6.96 -2.68 -7.29
N LEU A 403 -5.83 -3.37 -7.42
CA LEU A 403 -5.20 -3.64 -8.72
C LEU A 403 -5.41 -5.11 -9.06
N LEU A 404 -6.15 -5.36 -10.12
CA LEU A 404 -6.45 -6.70 -10.63
C LEU A 404 -5.76 -6.89 -11.99
N ASP A 405 -5.65 -8.14 -12.42
CA ASP A 405 -5.51 -8.44 -13.84
C ASP A 405 -6.65 -7.77 -14.62
N ARG A 406 -6.45 -7.56 -15.92
CA ARG A 406 -7.48 -6.95 -16.77
C ARG A 406 -8.83 -7.67 -16.59
N VAL A 407 -9.81 -6.92 -16.11
CA VAL A 407 -11.22 -7.31 -15.97
C VAL A 407 -11.95 -6.89 -17.24
N LYS A 408 -12.49 -7.87 -17.96
CA LYS A 408 -13.34 -7.62 -19.14
C LYS A 408 -14.76 -7.24 -18.73
N ALA A 409 -15.51 -6.67 -19.65
CA ALA A 409 -16.88 -6.19 -19.39
C ALA A 409 -17.81 -7.27 -18.81
N ASP A 410 -17.66 -8.53 -19.23
CA ASP A 410 -18.40 -9.70 -18.74
C ASP A 410 -17.95 -10.20 -17.36
N GLU A 411 -16.72 -9.87 -16.94
CA GLU A 411 -16.14 -10.26 -15.65
C GLU A 411 -16.39 -9.21 -14.54
N ILE A 412 -16.85 -8.01 -14.89
CA ILE A 412 -17.12 -6.92 -13.93
C ILE A 412 -18.15 -7.36 -12.90
N THR A 413 -19.21 -8.04 -13.34
CA THR A 413 -20.28 -8.51 -12.46
C THR A 413 -19.74 -9.49 -11.42
N GLU A 414 -18.76 -10.34 -11.76
CA GLU A 414 -18.15 -11.26 -10.80
C GLU A 414 -17.40 -10.51 -9.69
N VAL A 415 -16.68 -9.44 -10.03
CA VAL A 415 -15.98 -8.59 -9.05
C VAL A 415 -16.99 -7.93 -8.11
N VAL A 416 -18.10 -7.42 -8.65
CA VAL A 416 -19.17 -6.79 -7.88
C VAL A 416 -19.82 -7.81 -6.92
N GLU A 417 -20.16 -9.00 -7.42
CA GLU A 417 -20.75 -10.08 -6.61
C GLU A 417 -19.82 -10.59 -5.51
N ILE A 418 -18.50 -10.57 -5.73
CA ILE A 418 -17.53 -10.87 -4.66
C ILE A 418 -17.65 -9.81 -3.57
N VAL A 419 -17.64 -8.52 -3.91
CA VAL A 419 -17.74 -7.45 -2.91
C VAL A 419 -19.08 -7.50 -2.18
N GLU A 420 -20.20 -7.70 -2.88
CA GLU A 420 -21.52 -7.81 -2.25
C GLU A 420 -21.57 -8.95 -1.24
N ARG A 421 -21.11 -10.16 -1.62
CA ARG A 421 -21.06 -11.32 -0.72
C ARG A 421 -20.19 -11.10 0.51
N LEU A 422 -19.09 -10.35 0.40
CA LEU A 422 -18.25 -10.02 1.56
C LEU A 422 -18.99 -9.16 2.58
N PHE A 423 -20.00 -8.39 2.17
CA PHE A 423 -20.71 -7.45 3.04
C PHE A 423 -22.19 -7.79 3.24
N ASP A 424 -22.64 -8.96 2.79
CA ASP A 424 -23.88 -9.60 3.27
C ASP A 424 -23.82 -9.86 4.78
N GLU A 425 -22.64 -10.26 5.27
CA GLU A 425 -22.38 -10.33 6.71
C GLU A 425 -22.08 -8.93 7.27
N PRO A 426 -22.73 -8.51 8.36
CA PRO A 426 -22.46 -7.21 8.98
C PRO A 426 -21.00 -7.06 9.44
N VAL A 427 -20.52 -5.83 9.53
CA VAL A 427 -19.20 -5.50 10.09
C VAL A 427 -19.36 -5.10 11.56
N ALA A 428 -18.78 -5.88 12.46
CA ALA A 428 -18.83 -5.64 13.90
C ALA A 428 -17.60 -4.84 14.40
N VAL A 429 -17.82 -3.89 15.32
CA VAL A 429 -16.78 -3.13 16.03
C VAL A 429 -17.21 -2.92 17.48
N GLY A 430 -16.60 -3.67 18.40
CA GLY A 430 -17.08 -3.75 19.78
C GLY A 430 -18.51 -4.27 19.82
N ASP A 431 -19.42 -3.56 20.49
CA ASP A 431 -20.84 -3.91 20.59
C ASP A 431 -21.69 -3.42 19.40
N ASN A 432 -21.11 -2.67 18.47
CA ASN A 432 -21.83 -2.10 17.33
C ASN A 432 -21.70 -3.01 16.10
N VAL A 433 -22.79 -3.12 15.33
CA VAL A 433 -22.87 -3.96 14.12
C VAL A 433 -23.44 -3.12 12.97
N PHE A 434 -22.74 -3.08 11.84
CA PHE A 434 -23.10 -2.24 10.70
C PHE A 434 -23.31 -3.06 9.43
N ASN A 435 -24.46 -2.88 8.79
CA ASN A 435 -24.69 -3.33 7.42
C ASN A 435 -24.19 -2.25 6.47
N ILE A 436 -23.23 -2.60 5.63
CA ILE A 436 -22.67 -1.67 4.65
C ILE A 436 -22.81 -2.22 3.25
N ARG A 437 -22.85 -1.30 2.28
CA ARG A 437 -22.66 -1.57 0.87
C ARG A 437 -21.48 -0.76 0.38
N MET A 438 -20.81 -1.25 -0.64
CA MET A 438 -19.73 -0.52 -1.30
C MET A 438 -20.17 -0.02 -2.66
N ARG A 439 -19.53 1.04 -3.15
CA ARG A 439 -19.62 1.43 -4.56
C ARG A 439 -18.29 1.17 -5.23
N LEU A 440 -18.32 0.73 -6.48
CA LEU A 440 -17.13 0.38 -7.23
C LEU A 440 -16.98 1.27 -8.49
N GLY A 441 -15.80 1.83 -8.69
CA GLY A 441 -15.41 2.56 -9.90
C GLY A 441 -14.30 1.82 -10.62
N PHE A 442 -14.48 1.52 -11.91
CA PHE A 442 -13.52 0.74 -12.70
C PHE A 442 -12.79 1.60 -13.75
N SER A 443 -11.50 1.33 -13.96
CA SER A 443 -10.70 1.89 -15.05
C SER A 443 -9.65 0.89 -15.55
N ASN A 444 -9.60 0.67 -16.86
CA ASN A 444 -8.70 -0.29 -17.51
C ASN A 444 -7.46 0.39 -18.08
N SER A 445 -6.28 -0.21 -17.87
CA SER A 445 -5.01 0.31 -18.41
C SER A 445 -4.94 0.26 -19.94
N GLU A 446 -5.64 -0.68 -20.56
CA GLU A 446 -5.69 -0.80 -22.03
C GLU A 446 -6.37 0.41 -22.69
N ASP A 447 -7.50 0.84 -22.13
CA ASP A 447 -8.33 1.88 -22.72
C ASP A 447 -7.83 3.29 -22.38
N HIS A 448 -7.09 3.42 -21.28
CA HIS A 448 -6.85 4.72 -20.64
C HIS A 448 -5.39 5.03 -20.33
N GLY A 449 -4.47 4.15 -20.74
CA GLY A 449 -3.04 4.39 -20.71
C GLY A 449 -2.32 3.75 -19.51
N THR A 450 -1.07 4.18 -19.32
CA THR A 450 -0.11 3.47 -18.48
C THR A 450 0.37 4.27 -17.28
N ASP A 451 -0.44 5.23 -16.83
CA ASP A 451 -0.17 6.03 -15.63
C ASP A 451 -1.13 5.60 -14.50
N PRO A 452 -0.63 5.05 -13.38
CA PRO A 452 -1.48 4.61 -12.28
C PRO A 452 -2.30 5.76 -11.65
N ASP A 453 -1.75 6.98 -11.60
CA ASP A 453 -2.46 8.12 -11.03
C ASP A 453 -3.62 8.57 -11.93
N GLN A 454 -3.43 8.45 -13.25
CA GLN A 454 -4.48 8.70 -14.23
C GLN A 454 -5.60 7.64 -14.15
N LEU A 455 -5.27 6.36 -14.05
CA LEU A 455 -6.26 5.28 -13.92
C LEU A 455 -7.06 5.37 -12.62
N SER A 456 -6.39 5.65 -11.50
CA SER A 456 -7.02 5.94 -10.22
C SER A 456 -7.97 7.15 -10.31
N ARG A 457 -7.56 8.22 -11.01
CA ARG A 457 -8.44 9.38 -11.27
C ARG A 457 -9.67 9.00 -12.10
N TYR A 458 -9.52 8.18 -13.13
CA TYR A 458 -10.63 7.72 -13.96
C TYR A 458 -11.61 6.83 -13.21
N ALA A 459 -11.11 5.88 -12.42
CA ALA A 459 -11.95 5.11 -11.50
C ALA A 459 -12.69 6.04 -10.51
N SER A 460 -12.05 7.12 -10.05
CA SER A 460 -12.67 8.10 -9.15
C SER A 460 -13.80 8.89 -9.83
N ILE A 461 -13.65 9.21 -11.12
CA ILE A 461 -14.70 9.86 -11.90
C ILE A 461 -15.91 8.94 -12.06
N ALA A 462 -15.68 7.67 -12.38
CA ALA A 462 -16.76 6.67 -12.48
C ALA A 462 -17.50 6.50 -11.15
N LEU A 463 -16.75 6.41 -10.04
CA LEU A 463 -17.32 6.31 -8.71
C LEU A 463 -18.13 7.56 -8.33
N ASN A 464 -17.61 8.76 -8.62
CA ASN A 464 -18.32 10.02 -8.40
C ASN A 464 -19.63 10.13 -9.20
N ASP A 465 -19.61 9.73 -10.46
CA ASP A 465 -20.81 9.67 -11.31
C ASP A 465 -21.88 8.77 -10.65
N LEU A 466 -21.48 7.63 -10.09
CA LEU A 466 -22.38 6.76 -9.35
C LEU A 466 -22.91 7.38 -8.05
N ARG A 467 -22.07 8.13 -7.30
CA ARG A 467 -22.54 8.87 -6.12
C ARG A 467 -23.62 9.90 -6.48
N GLN A 468 -23.50 10.52 -7.65
CA GLN A 468 -24.40 11.56 -8.12
C GLN A 468 -25.71 10.98 -8.65
N ARG A 469 -25.68 9.87 -9.38
CA ARG A 469 -26.90 9.18 -9.84
C ARG A 469 -27.71 8.63 -8.66
N GLY A 470 -27.05 8.27 -7.56
CA GLY A 470 -27.71 7.74 -6.36
C GLY A 470 -28.25 6.31 -6.52
N VAL A 471 -28.10 5.70 -7.71
CA VAL A 471 -28.57 4.36 -8.03
C VAL A 471 -27.41 3.56 -8.65
N GLY A 472 -27.36 2.26 -8.35
CA GLY A 472 -26.31 1.33 -8.82
C GLY A 472 -25.25 1.00 -7.78
N THR A 473 -24.48 -0.06 -8.03
CA THR A 473 -23.40 -0.54 -7.15
C THR A 473 -22.01 -0.39 -7.79
N TYR A 474 -21.94 -0.24 -9.12
CA TYR A 474 -20.69 0.01 -9.82
C TYR A 474 -20.84 0.90 -11.06
N SER A 475 -19.74 1.52 -11.48
CA SER A 475 -19.63 2.29 -12.72
C SER A 475 -18.26 2.08 -13.36
N VAL A 476 -18.22 2.04 -14.69
CA VAL A 476 -16.98 1.89 -15.48
C VAL A 476 -16.69 3.22 -16.15
N PHE A 477 -15.46 3.70 -16.00
CA PHE A 477 -15.07 4.96 -16.60
C PHE A 477 -15.27 4.94 -18.11
N ASN A 478 -15.87 6.00 -18.63
CA ASN A 478 -15.85 6.32 -20.04
C ASN A 478 -15.52 7.82 -20.21
N PRO A 479 -14.99 8.24 -21.37
CA PRO A 479 -14.61 9.64 -21.59
C PRO A 479 -15.75 10.65 -21.40
N SER A 480 -17.00 10.30 -21.74
CA SER A 480 -18.13 11.23 -21.60
C SER A 480 -18.45 11.55 -20.14
N MET A 481 -18.16 10.66 -19.18
CA MET A 481 -18.26 10.97 -17.75
C MET A 481 -17.36 12.14 -17.34
N GLN A 482 -16.16 12.24 -17.91
CA GLN A 482 -15.25 13.36 -17.62
C GLN A 482 -15.82 14.67 -18.16
N GLU A 483 -16.39 14.66 -19.36
CA GLU A 483 -17.04 15.84 -19.96
C GLU A 483 -18.25 16.29 -19.14
N ILE A 484 -19.09 15.34 -18.70
CA ILE A 484 -20.25 15.62 -17.82
C ILE A 484 -19.79 16.23 -16.49
N ALA A 485 -18.74 15.67 -15.88
CA ALA A 485 -18.20 16.20 -14.63
C ALA A 485 -17.65 17.64 -14.79
N PHE A 486 -16.96 17.92 -15.90
CA PHE A 486 -16.45 19.25 -16.20
C PHE A 486 -17.58 20.25 -16.46
N GLU A 487 -18.59 19.85 -17.23
CA GLU A 487 -19.77 20.67 -17.51
C GLU A 487 -20.52 21.00 -16.22
N ARG A 488 -20.70 20.03 -15.30
CA ARG A 488 -21.29 20.27 -13.98
C ARG A 488 -20.53 21.32 -13.16
N LEU A 489 -19.19 21.26 -13.16
CA LEU A 489 -18.36 22.28 -12.49
C LEU A 489 -18.56 23.66 -13.13
N ARG A 490 -18.61 23.73 -14.46
CA ARG A 490 -18.87 24.98 -15.19
C ARG A 490 -20.23 25.57 -14.83
N LEU A 491 -21.29 24.77 -14.84
CA LEU A 491 -22.65 25.19 -14.48
C LEU A 491 -22.74 25.62 -13.00
N THR A 492 -22.06 24.91 -12.10
CA THR A 492 -21.95 25.29 -10.68
C THR A 492 -21.28 26.67 -10.53
N SER A 493 -20.21 26.94 -11.28
CA SER A 493 -19.52 28.23 -11.27
C SER A 493 -20.39 29.39 -11.79
N LEU A 494 -21.29 29.12 -12.73
CA LEU A 494 -22.29 30.09 -13.18
C LEU A 494 -23.31 30.42 -12.09
N LEU A 495 -23.73 29.41 -11.31
CA LEU A 495 -24.67 29.59 -10.20
C LEU A 495 -24.05 30.36 -9.02
N THR A 496 -22.78 30.11 -8.67
CA THR A 496 -22.06 30.82 -7.60
C THR A 496 -21.63 32.24 -7.98
N GLY A 497 -21.78 32.62 -9.25
CA GLY A 497 -21.37 33.94 -9.75
C GLY A 497 -19.87 34.11 -9.98
N THR A 498 -19.09 33.03 -9.89
CA THR A 498 -17.63 33.03 -10.11
C THR A 498 -17.24 33.12 -11.59
N ALA A 499 -18.16 32.76 -12.50
CA ALA A 499 -17.96 32.83 -13.95
C ALA A 499 -18.91 33.84 -14.67
N GLY A 500 -19.31 34.91 -13.98
CA GLY A 500 -20.31 35.87 -14.45
C GLY A 500 -21.66 35.69 -13.72
N LYS A 501 -22.52 36.72 -13.74
CA LYS A 501 -23.81 36.66 -13.05
C LYS A 501 -24.82 35.85 -13.89
N THR A 502 -25.39 34.81 -13.30
CA THR A 502 -26.58 34.15 -13.87
C THR A 502 -27.81 34.91 -13.43
N GLU A 503 -28.70 35.21 -14.37
CA GLU A 503 -30.01 35.78 -14.09
C GLU A 503 -31.05 34.65 -14.01
N PHE A 504 -31.84 34.67 -12.95
CA PHE A 504 -32.97 33.77 -12.78
C PHE A 504 -34.25 34.47 -13.24
N LEU A 505 -35.09 33.74 -13.96
CA LEU A 505 -36.37 34.20 -14.49
C LEU A 505 -37.44 33.14 -14.22
N VAL A 506 -38.70 33.56 -14.19
CA VAL A 506 -39.84 32.66 -14.06
C VAL A 506 -40.67 32.76 -15.34
N HIS A 507 -40.91 31.61 -15.96
CA HIS A 507 -41.91 31.46 -17.01
C HIS A 507 -43.08 30.66 -16.46
N TYR A 508 -44.24 30.80 -17.08
CA TYR A 508 -45.47 30.17 -16.62
C TYR A 508 -46.09 29.37 -17.75
N GLN A 509 -46.49 28.15 -17.47
CA GLN A 509 -47.22 27.32 -18.42
C GLN A 509 -48.67 27.10 -17.94
N PRO A 510 -49.68 27.37 -18.77
CA PRO A 510 -51.07 27.20 -18.38
C PRO A 510 -51.46 25.72 -18.28
N ILE A 511 -52.28 25.41 -17.28
CA ILE A 511 -52.94 24.12 -17.05
C ILE A 511 -54.44 24.36 -17.14
N LEU A 512 -55.14 23.60 -17.98
CA LEU A 512 -56.56 23.80 -18.27
C LEU A 512 -57.40 22.63 -17.78
N GLU A 513 -58.65 22.91 -17.41
CA GLU A 513 -59.64 21.86 -17.16
C GLU A 513 -59.97 21.13 -18.46
N ALA A 514 -59.88 19.79 -18.47
CA ALA A 514 -60.00 19.01 -19.69
C ALA A 514 -61.37 19.15 -20.39
N ASN A 515 -62.44 19.33 -19.59
CA ASN A 515 -63.81 19.41 -20.09
C ASN A 515 -64.19 20.80 -20.62
N SER A 516 -63.91 21.86 -19.86
CA SER A 516 -64.30 23.22 -20.22
C SER A 516 -63.23 24.00 -20.98
N GLU A 517 -61.99 23.49 -21.00
CA GLU A 517 -60.79 24.17 -21.49
C GLU A 517 -60.59 25.55 -20.83
N LYS A 518 -61.12 25.76 -19.62
CA LYS A 518 -60.85 26.96 -18.83
C LYS A 518 -59.51 26.83 -18.13
N LEU A 519 -58.79 27.95 -18.04
CA LEU A 519 -57.56 28.03 -17.28
C LEU A 519 -57.83 27.71 -15.80
N TYR A 520 -57.16 26.69 -15.28
CA TYR A 520 -57.27 26.23 -13.91
C TYR A 520 -56.09 26.68 -13.05
N SER A 521 -54.87 26.51 -13.57
CA SER A 521 -53.65 26.93 -12.88
C SER A 521 -52.54 27.29 -13.86
N CYS A 522 -51.45 27.82 -13.34
CA CYS A 522 -50.22 28.03 -14.10
C CYS A 522 -49.05 27.40 -13.36
N GLU A 523 -48.22 26.63 -14.05
CA GLU A 523 -46.98 26.10 -13.49
C GLU A 523 -45.85 27.09 -13.64
N ALA A 524 -45.22 27.46 -12.53
CA ALA A 524 -44.05 28.32 -12.52
C ALA A 524 -42.78 27.50 -12.79
N LEU A 525 -42.14 27.81 -13.91
CA LEU A 525 -41.00 27.11 -14.46
C LEU A 525 -39.79 28.03 -14.45
N MET A 526 -38.75 27.63 -13.71
CA MET A 526 -37.52 28.40 -13.63
C MET A 526 -36.78 28.42 -14.97
N ARG A 527 -36.21 29.58 -15.31
CA ARG A 527 -35.35 29.78 -16.47
C ARG A 527 -34.05 30.44 -16.03
N PHE A 528 -32.98 30.04 -16.67
CA PHE A 528 -31.63 30.54 -16.40
C PHE A 528 -31.13 31.28 -17.63
N ARG A 529 -30.59 32.47 -17.43
CA ARG A 529 -30.05 33.30 -18.51
C ARG A 529 -28.66 33.80 -18.16
N THR A 530 -27.77 33.89 -19.14
CA THR A 530 -26.48 34.55 -18.97
C THR A 530 -26.67 36.07 -18.94
N THR A 531 -25.71 36.82 -18.39
CA THR A 531 -25.66 38.29 -18.51
C THR A 531 -25.65 38.78 -19.96
N ALA A 532 -25.27 37.95 -20.93
CA ALA A 532 -25.29 38.28 -22.36
C ALA A 532 -26.70 38.13 -22.98
N GLY A 533 -27.64 37.50 -22.26
CA GLY A 533 -29.03 37.32 -22.70
C GLY A 533 -29.38 35.92 -23.21
N ASP A 534 -28.43 34.98 -23.25
CA ASP A 534 -28.67 33.62 -23.75
C ASP A 534 -29.29 32.71 -22.68
N TYR A 535 -30.30 31.93 -23.07
CA TYR A 535 -30.91 30.93 -22.19
C TYR A 535 -30.00 29.72 -22.00
N LEU A 536 -29.85 29.30 -20.74
CA LEU A 536 -29.15 28.08 -20.36
C LEU A 536 -30.15 26.92 -20.24
N HIS A 537 -29.68 25.69 -20.49
CA HIS A 537 -30.52 24.51 -20.39
C HIS A 537 -30.97 24.27 -18.94
N THR A 538 -32.25 24.55 -18.64
CA THR A 538 -32.81 24.51 -17.28
C THR A 538 -32.52 23.20 -16.56
N GLY A 539 -32.79 22.04 -17.18
CA GLY A 539 -32.57 20.75 -16.52
C GLY A 539 -31.13 20.54 -16.04
N ARG A 540 -30.13 20.97 -16.83
CA ARG A 540 -28.71 20.82 -16.47
C ARG A 540 -28.32 21.77 -15.34
N MET A 541 -28.91 22.97 -15.30
CA MET A 541 -28.70 23.93 -14.23
C MET A 541 -29.33 23.46 -12.92
N ILE A 542 -30.53 22.86 -12.97
CA ILE A 542 -31.17 22.22 -11.81
C ILE A 542 -30.29 21.10 -11.28
N GLU A 543 -29.85 20.16 -12.12
CA GLU A 543 -28.94 19.08 -11.70
C GLU A 543 -27.68 19.61 -11.02
N ALA A 544 -27.05 20.66 -11.57
CA ALA A 544 -25.87 21.29 -10.99
C ALA A 544 -26.18 21.97 -9.64
N ALA A 545 -27.32 22.64 -9.52
CA ALA A 545 -27.78 23.27 -8.29
C ALA A 545 -28.07 22.22 -7.20
N GLU A 546 -28.68 21.10 -7.57
CA GLU A 546 -28.93 19.99 -6.66
C GLU A 546 -27.62 19.38 -6.19
N ALA A 547 -26.72 19.01 -7.11
CA ALA A 547 -25.43 18.40 -6.77
C ALA A 547 -24.58 19.26 -5.83
N SER A 548 -24.61 20.59 -6.02
CA SER A 548 -23.89 21.55 -5.19
C SER A 548 -24.61 21.96 -3.90
N GLY A 549 -25.90 21.62 -3.75
CA GLY A 549 -26.75 22.06 -2.65
C GLY A 549 -27.34 23.46 -2.80
N MET A 550 -26.95 24.21 -3.85
CA MET A 550 -27.50 25.55 -4.15
C MET A 550 -28.98 25.54 -4.50
N ILE A 551 -29.56 24.38 -4.81
CA ILE A 551 -31.01 24.26 -5.08
C ILE A 551 -31.88 24.78 -3.94
N ILE A 552 -31.38 24.76 -2.70
CA ILE A 552 -32.09 25.33 -1.55
C ILE A 552 -32.22 26.85 -1.68
N ASP A 553 -31.14 27.55 -2.05
CA ASP A 553 -31.13 29.00 -2.22
C ASP A 553 -31.84 29.44 -3.50
N VAL A 554 -31.58 28.72 -4.61
CA VAL A 554 -32.22 28.98 -5.91
C VAL A 554 -33.74 28.74 -5.80
N GLY A 555 -34.15 27.67 -5.13
CA GLY A 555 -35.56 27.36 -4.89
C GLY A 555 -36.26 28.38 -3.99
N ALA A 556 -35.58 28.87 -2.94
CA ALA A 556 -36.12 29.95 -2.10
C ALA A 556 -36.33 31.26 -2.88
N TRP A 557 -35.39 31.58 -3.79
CA TRP A 557 -35.55 32.70 -4.73
C TRP A 557 -36.76 32.47 -5.65
N MET A 558 -36.87 31.27 -6.23
CA MET A 558 -37.95 30.90 -7.15
C MET A 558 -39.33 31.04 -6.51
N ILE A 559 -39.54 30.49 -5.32
CA ILE A 559 -40.82 30.59 -4.59
C ILE A 559 -41.18 32.07 -4.37
N LYS A 560 -40.23 32.87 -3.86
CA LYS A 560 -40.46 34.29 -3.61
C LYS A 560 -40.79 35.07 -4.89
N ALA A 561 -40.03 34.84 -5.96
CA ALA A 561 -40.19 35.53 -7.23
C ALA A 561 -41.53 35.17 -7.89
N ALA A 562 -41.84 33.87 -7.99
CA ALA A 562 -43.08 33.38 -8.58
C ALA A 562 -44.32 33.93 -7.85
N LEU A 563 -44.35 33.86 -6.52
CA LEU A 563 -45.46 34.39 -5.73
C LEU A 563 -45.65 35.90 -5.92
N SER A 564 -44.54 36.65 -5.89
CA SER A 564 -44.57 38.11 -5.98
C SER A 564 -44.98 38.58 -7.38
N GLU A 565 -44.43 37.95 -8.43
CA GLU A 565 -44.79 38.24 -9.82
C GLU A 565 -46.24 37.84 -10.09
N TYR A 566 -46.65 36.63 -9.69
CA TYR A 566 -48.03 36.15 -9.86
C TYR A 566 -49.05 37.09 -9.22
N MET A 567 -48.82 37.55 -7.99
CA MET A 567 -49.69 38.52 -7.32
C MET A 567 -49.70 39.89 -8.02
N SER A 568 -48.58 40.31 -8.62
CA SER A 568 -48.49 41.57 -9.37
C SER A 568 -49.24 41.57 -10.69
N LEU A 569 -49.50 40.38 -11.28
CA LEU A 569 -50.19 40.27 -12.55
C LEU A 569 -51.66 40.72 -12.49
N GLY A 570 -52.28 40.73 -11.30
CA GLY A 570 -53.53 41.44 -10.95
C GLY A 570 -54.81 41.08 -11.73
N ALA A 571 -54.68 40.43 -12.89
CA ALA A 571 -55.72 40.12 -13.87
C ALA A 571 -56.03 38.62 -13.95
N LEU A 572 -55.23 37.78 -13.29
CA LEU A 572 -55.54 36.37 -13.06
C LEU A 572 -56.64 36.34 -12.00
N GLY A 573 -57.85 35.91 -12.36
CA GLY A 573 -58.99 35.84 -11.45
C GLY A 573 -58.64 35.14 -10.12
N PRO A 574 -59.39 35.42 -9.04
CA PRO A 574 -59.06 34.91 -7.70
C PRO A 574 -59.01 33.37 -7.61
N ASP A 575 -59.58 32.67 -8.58
CA ASP A 575 -59.75 31.22 -8.59
C ASP A 575 -58.63 30.45 -9.31
N ILE A 576 -57.64 31.15 -9.89
CA ILE A 576 -56.54 30.50 -10.61
C ILE A 576 -55.43 30.15 -9.60
N ASN A 577 -54.90 28.93 -9.71
CA ASN A 577 -53.84 28.42 -8.84
C ASN A 577 -52.45 28.62 -9.46
N LEU A 578 -51.42 28.55 -8.62
CA LEU A 578 -50.01 28.58 -9.02
C LEU A 578 -49.34 27.28 -8.60
N ASN A 579 -48.77 26.56 -9.56
CA ASN A 579 -48.03 25.35 -9.30
C ASN A 579 -46.52 25.66 -9.15
N LEU A 580 -45.88 25.08 -8.14
CA LEU A 580 -44.47 25.27 -7.81
C LEU A 580 -43.76 23.93 -7.65
N ASN A 581 -42.70 23.73 -8.42
CA ASN A 581 -41.82 22.57 -8.31
C ASN A 581 -40.94 22.62 -7.05
N LEU A 582 -40.87 21.51 -6.32
CA LEU A 582 -40.01 21.32 -5.16
C LEU A 582 -39.02 20.18 -5.38
N SER A 583 -37.72 20.49 -5.31
CA SER A 583 -36.68 19.47 -5.32
C SER A 583 -36.69 18.63 -4.03
N PRO A 584 -36.27 17.35 -4.08
CA PRO A 584 -36.18 16.54 -2.88
C PRO A 584 -35.28 17.12 -1.78
N LYS A 585 -34.20 17.79 -2.17
CA LYS A 585 -33.28 18.46 -1.22
C LYS A 585 -33.92 19.66 -0.53
N GLN A 586 -34.85 20.35 -1.18
CA GLN A 586 -35.63 21.41 -0.54
C GLN A 586 -36.63 20.84 0.47
N ALA A 587 -37.38 19.80 0.08
CA ALA A 587 -38.36 19.17 0.95
C ALA A 587 -37.73 18.58 2.23
N GLN A 588 -36.50 18.07 2.13
CA GLN A 588 -35.72 17.56 3.27
C GLN A 588 -35.03 18.66 4.09
N SER A 589 -35.05 19.91 3.63
CA SER A 589 -34.40 21.01 4.35
C SER A 589 -35.34 21.59 5.39
N THR A 590 -34.92 21.64 6.65
CA THR A 590 -35.67 22.34 7.72
C THR A 590 -35.92 23.82 7.42
N ARG A 591 -35.16 24.41 6.50
CA ARG A 591 -35.31 25.79 6.05
C ARG A 591 -36.58 26.03 5.21
N ILE A 592 -37.13 25.02 4.55
CA ILE A 592 -38.20 25.19 3.54
C ILE A 592 -39.47 25.81 4.12
N TYR A 593 -39.88 25.40 5.33
CA TYR A 593 -41.02 25.96 6.06
C TYR A 593 -40.94 27.48 6.16
N ARG A 594 -39.76 27.98 6.55
CA ARG A 594 -39.49 29.41 6.71
C ARG A 594 -39.47 30.12 5.38
N ASP A 595 -38.93 29.50 4.34
CA ASP A 595 -38.80 30.14 3.03
C ASP A 595 -40.17 30.26 2.34
N ILE A 596 -41.06 29.26 2.48
CA ILE A 596 -42.47 29.35 2.06
C ILE A 596 -43.20 30.45 2.84
N GLN A 597 -43.14 30.42 4.17
CA GLN A 597 -43.84 31.42 5.00
C GLN A 597 -43.42 32.85 4.67
N LYS A 598 -42.11 33.10 4.54
CA LYS A 598 -41.60 34.43 4.16
C LYS A 598 -42.09 34.86 2.79
N ALA A 599 -42.19 33.95 1.83
CA ALA A 599 -42.68 34.28 0.50
C ALA A 599 -44.17 34.63 0.50
N LEU A 600 -44.98 33.91 1.28
CA LEU A 600 -46.39 34.22 1.52
C LEU A 600 -46.54 35.60 2.18
N ASP A 601 -45.80 35.87 3.25
CA ASP A 601 -45.86 37.14 3.99
C ASP A 601 -45.50 38.35 3.10
N ILE A 602 -44.53 38.19 2.19
CA ILE A 602 -44.08 39.26 1.29
C ILE A 602 -45.06 39.50 0.14
N SER A 603 -45.59 38.43 -0.45
CA SER A 603 -46.45 38.51 -1.64
C SER A 603 -47.92 38.76 -1.31
N GLY A 604 -48.37 38.38 -0.11
CA GLY A 604 -49.77 38.33 0.26
C GLY A 604 -50.56 37.21 -0.43
N MET A 605 -49.88 36.27 -1.09
CA MET A 605 -50.53 35.12 -1.73
C MET A 605 -51.12 34.19 -0.66
N PRO A 606 -52.39 33.79 -0.75
CA PRO A 606 -52.95 32.80 0.17
C PRO A 606 -52.48 31.39 -0.20
N MET A 607 -52.25 30.56 0.81
CA MET A 607 -51.66 29.23 0.67
C MET A 607 -52.56 28.24 -0.11
N ASP A 608 -53.88 28.40 -0.04
CA ASP A 608 -54.88 27.58 -0.74
C ASP A 608 -54.83 27.68 -2.27
N ARG A 609 -54.19 28.72 -2.79
CA ARG A 609 -53.93 28.92 -4.22
C ARG A 609 -52.63 28.29 -4.70
N LEU A 610 -51.85 27.67 -3.81
CA LEU A 610 -50.59 27.02 -4.16
C LEU A 610 -50.77 25.52 -4.32
N VAL A 611 -50.19 25.00 -5.40
CA VAL A 611 -50.01 23.59 -5.66
C VAL A 611 -48.51 23.32 -5.67
N PHE A 612 -48.04 22.41 -4.83
CA PHE A 612 -46.64 22.03 -4.78
C PHE A 612 -46.45 20.71 -5.52
N GLU A 613 -45.56 20.73 -6.51
CA GLU A 613 -45.24 19.58 -7.34
C GLU A 613 -43.95 18.93 -6.82
N VAL A 614 -44.02 17.63 -6.54
CA VAL A 614 -42.92 16.85 -5.99
C VAL A 614 -42.70 15.59 -6.82
N THR A 615 -41.46 15.29 -7.17
CA THR A 615 -41.17 14.09 -7.95
C THR A 615 -41.40 12.82 -7.15
N GLU A 616 -41.74 11.74 -7.84
CA GLU A 616 -41.96 10.41 -7.25
C GLU A 616 -40.76 9.93 -6.40
N GLY A 617 -39.53 10.25 -6.83
CA GLY A 617 -38.29 9.86 -6.17
C GLY A 617 -38.13 10.39 -4.74
N LEU A 618 -38.85 11.46 -4.37
CA LEU A 618 -38.89 12.00 -3.01
C LEU A 618 -39.28 10.93 -1.97
N PHE A 619 -40.08 9.96 -2.39
CA PHE A 619 -40.73 9.01 -1.50
C PHE A 619 -39.95 7.71 -1.26
N LEU A 620 -38.89 7.44 -2.03
CA LEU A 620 -38.15 6.17 -1.99
C LEU A 620 -37.48 5.88 -0.64
N ASN A 621 -37.12 6.91 0.13
CA ASN A 621 -36.45 6.75 1.42
C ASN A 621 -37.40 6.73 2.63
N ASN A 622 -38.71 6.86 2.42
CA ASN A 622 -39.76 6.83 3.45
C ASN A 622 -39.41 7.68 4.69
N ASP A 623 -38.97 8.91 4.43
CA ASP A 623 -38.52 9.84 5.46
C ASP A 623 -39.71 10.49 6.17
N ARG A 624 -39.75 10.36 7.50
CA ARG A 624 -40.81 10.94 8.34
C ARG A 624 -40.83 12.46 8.27
N GLU A 625 -39.68 13.10 8.09
CA GLU A 625 -39.59 14.56 8.01
C GLU A 625 -40.24 15.08 6.73
N THR A 626 -40.05 14.36 5.62
CA THR A 626 -40.66 14.66 4.33
C THR A 626 -42.19 14.53 4.40
N ILE A 627 -42.72 13.46 5.00
CA ILE A 627 -44.17 13.28 5.16
C ILE A 627 -44.76 14.40 6.04
N ALA A 628 -44.11 14.74 7.16
CA ALA A 628 -44.55 15.82 8.03
C ALA A 628 -44.58 17.18 7.33
N PHE A 629 -43.64 17.43 6.41
CA PHE A 629 -43.62 18.65 5.60
C PHE A 629 -44.82 18.73 4.64
N LEU A 630 -45.16 17.64 3.97
CA LEU A 630 -46.31 17.61 3.07
C LEU A 630 -47.64 17.72 3.84
N GLU A 631 -47.77 17.06 4.99
CA GLU A 631 -48.91 17.24 5.89
C GLU A 631 -49.04 18.70 6.36
N TRP A 632 -47.90 19.36 6.65
CA TRP A 632 -47.90 20.77 7.00
C TRP A 632 -48.40 21.65 5.85
N ILE A 633 -48.01 21.40 4.59
CA ILE A 633 -48.53 22.10 3.41
C ILE A 633 -50.06 22.01 3.37
N GLN A 634 -50.60 20.79 3.48
CA GLN A 634 -52.05 20.56 3.46
C GLN A 634 -52.79 21.22 4.63
N GLN A 635 -52.21 21.18 5.84
CA GLN A 635 -52.78 21.86 7.01
C GLN A 635 -52.82 23.39 6.87
N GLN A 636 -51.87 23.97 6.12
CA GLN A 636 -51.90 25.39 5.78
C GLN A 636 -52.85 25.72 4.61
N GLY A 637 -53.47 24.70 3.99
CA GLY A 637 -54.46 24.83 2.92
C GLY A 637 -53.90 24.61 1.50
N GLY A 638 -52.58 24.45 1.35
CA GLY A 638 -51.96 24.19 0.05
C GLY A 638 -52.20 22.76 -0.43
N ARG A 639 -52.01 22.54 -1.73
CA ARG A 639 -52.16 21.20 -2.34
C ARG A 639 -50.81 20.62 -2.73
N VAL A 640 -50.72 19.30 -2.75
CA VAL A 640 -49.51 18.56 -3.16
C VAL A 640 -49.85 17.62 -4.31
N VAL A 641 -49.09 17.70 -5.40
CA VAL A 641 -49.25 16.85 -6.57
C VAL A 641 -47.94 16.11 -6.83
N ILE A 642 -48.03 14.82 -7.16
CA ILE A 642 -46.85 14.04 -7.55
C ILE A 642 -46.56 14.28 -9.02
N ASP A 643 -45.34 14.71 -9.32
CA ASP A 643 -44.82 14.97 -10.65
C ASP A 643 -44.10 13.76 -11.25
N ASP A 644 -43.99 13.71 -12.58
CA ASP A 644 -43.38 12.64 -13.38
C ASP A 644 -43.90 11.22 -13.06
N PHE A 645 -45.19 11.07 -12.73
CA PHE A 645 -45.74 9.81 -12.24
C PHE A 645 -45.68 8.69 -13.29
N GLY A 646 -45.12 7.54 -12.92
CA GLY A 646 -45.01 6.34 -13.76
C GLY A 646 -43.60 6.07 -14.29
N THR A 647 -42.66 6.99 -14.14
CA THR A 647 -41.25 6.83 -14.53
C THR A 647 -40.40 6.13 -13.45
N GLY A 648 -40.94 5.91 -12.24
CA GLY A 648 -40.27 5.34 -11.07
C GLY A 648 -40.84 4.03 -10.51
N TYR A 649 -40.50 3.72 -9.25
CA TYR A 649 -40.77 2.45 -8.54
C TYR A 649 -41.94 2.51 -7.55
N SER A 650 -42.87 3.46 -7.67
CA SER A 650 -43.97 3.61 -6.72
C SER A 650 -44.99 2.49 -6.87
N SER A 651 -45.01 1.61 -5.87
CA SER A 651 -46.14 0.71 -5.68
C SER A 651 -47.38 1.55 -5.36
N PHE A 652 -48.48 1.35 -6.10
CA PHE A 652 -49.80 1.94 -5.79
C PHE A 652 -50.24 1.76 -4.33
N SER A 653 -49.73 0.72 -3.65
CA SER A 653 -49.95 0.49 -2.22
C SER A 653 -49.40 1.61 -1.32
N TYR A 654 -48.36 2.30 -1.78
CA TYR A 654 -47.69 3.38 -1.07
C TYR A 654 -48.37 4.73 -1.33
N LEU A 655 -48.83 4.97 -2.56
CA LEU A 655 -49.56 6.18 -2.96
C LEU A 655 -50.76 6.47 -2.04
N ARG A 656 -51.51 5.43 -1.63
CA ARG A 656 -52.65 5.54 -0.71
C ARG A 656 -52.32 6.16 0.66
N LYS A 657 -51.07 6.10 1.11
CA LYS A 657 -50.64 6.58 2.44
C LYS A 657 -50.04 7.99 2.41
N LEU A 658 -49.88 8.57 1.23
CA LEU A 658 -49.23 9.86 1.08
C LEU A 658 -50.23 11.02 1.19
N PRO A 659 -49.85 12.12 1.87
CA PRO A 659 -50.64 13.34 1.95
C PRO A 659 -50.55 14.12 0.62
N VAL A 660 -51.20 13.59 -0.43
CA VAL A 660 -51.21 14.16 -1.78
C VAL A 660 -52.63 14.30 -2.31
N ASP A 661 -52.84 15.31 -3.15
CA ASP A 661 -54.14 15.70 -3.71
C ASP A 661 -54.29 15.25 -5.18
N GLY A 662 -53.18 15.02 -5.88
CA GLY A 662 -53.20 14.63 -7.28
C GLY A 662 -51.90 14.05 -7.81
N ILE A 663 -51.92 13.66 -9.08
CA ILE A 663 -50.76 13.16 -9.84
C ILE A 663 -50.70 13.85 -11.22
N LYS A 664 -49.48 14.06 -11.72
CA LYS A 664 -49.18 14.46 -13.10
C LYS A 664 -48.63 13.25 -13.87
N ILE A 665 -49.29 12.89 -14.95
CA ILE A 665 -48.83 11.81 -15.84
C ILE A 665 -47.72 12.36 -16.71
N ASP A 666 -46.54 11.74 -16.63
CA ASP A 666 -45.37 12.16 -17.40
C ASP A 666 -45.64 12.15 -18.91
N ARG A 667 -45.04 13.11 -19.60
CA ARG A 667 -45.13 13.28 -21.04
C ARG A 667 -44.77 12.00 -21.81
N ALA A 668 -43.86 11.16 -21.32
CA ALA A 668 -43.46 9.95 -22.05
C ALA A 668 -44.62 8.96 -22.24
N PHE A 669 -45.62 8.96 -21.36
CA PHE A 669 -46.82 8.13 -21.51
C PHE A 669 -47.88 8.76 -22.41
N ILE A 670 -47.89 10.09 -22.51
CA ILE A 670 -48.83 10.83 -23.36
C ILE A 670 -48.32 10.87 -24.80
N MET A 671 -47.00 10.94 -25.01
CA MET A 671 -46.40 10.85 -26.34
C MET A 671 -46.70 9.47 -26.94
N HIS A 672 -47.41 9.48 -28.07
CA HIS A 672 -47.84 8.30 -28.83
C HIS A 672 -49.05 7.52 -28.29
N MET A 673 -49.74 7.98 -27.23
CA MET A 673 -50.95 7.28 -26.76
C MET A 673 -52.10 7.26 -27.78
N ASP A 674 -52.04 8.12 -28.79
CA ASP A 674 -52.95 8.17 -29.93
C ASP A 674 -52.59 7.18 -31.06
N GLU A 675 -51.39 6.60 -31.02
CA GLU A 675 -50.86 5.68 -32.03
C GLU A 675 -50.52 4.27 -31.48
N ASP A 676 -50.31 4.16 -30.16
CA ASP A 676 -49.89 2.95 -29.46
C ASP A 676 -50.94 2.49 -28.43
N GLU A 677 -51.53 1.31 -28.65
CA GLU A 677 -52.54 0.73 -27.76
C GLU A 677 -51.99 0.39 -26.37
N ASP A 678 -50.70 0.03 -26.25
CA ASP A 678 -50.07 -0.28 -24.97
C ASP A 678 -49.87 0.99 -24.15
N ALA A 679 -49.39 2.08 -24.77
CA ALA A 679 -49.28 3.38 -24.13
C ALA A 679 -50.65 3.89 -23.64
N LEU A 680 -51.69 3.77 -24.48
CA LEU A 680 -53.07 4.11 -24.10
C LEU A 680 -53.60 3.27 -22.94
N ALA A 681 -53.27 1.97 -22.89
CA ALA A 681 -53.67 1.09 -21.81
C ALA A 681 -53.02 1.48 -20.46
N VAL A 682 -51.77 1.94 -20.48
CA VAL A 682 -51.08 2.46 -19.29
C VAL A 682 -51.77 3.73 -18.79
N VAL A 683 -52.05 4.71 -19.67
CA VAL A 683 -52.74 5.95 -19.30
C VAL A 683 -54.12 5.67 -18.69
N LYS A 684 -54.91 4.77 -19.30
CA LYS A 684 -56.20 4.32 -18.75
C LYS A 684 -56.08 3.73 -17.35
N SER A 685 -55.05 2.92 -17.13
CA SER A 685 -54.80 2.28 -15.84
C SER A 685 -54.44 3.31 -14.77
N ILE A 686 -53.58 4.27 -15.09
CA ILE A 686 -53.20 5.36 -14.17
C ILE A 686 -54.44 6.19 -13.78
N LEU A 687 -55.25 6.61 -14.75
CA LEU A 687 -56.48 7.36 -14.52
C LEU A 687 -57.47 6.59 -13.63
N ALA A 688 -57.68 5.30 -13.90
CA ALA A 688 -58.57 4.46 -13.12
C ALA A 688 -58.11 4.33 -11.65
N VAL A 689 -56.80 4.18 -11.42
CA VAL A 689 -56.24 4.10 -10.07
C VAL A 689 -56.34 5.43 -9.33
N ALA A 690 -56.00 6.54 -9.99
CA ALA A 690 -56.11 7.87 -9.39
C ALA A 690 -57.55 8.18 -8.97
N LYS A 691 -58.53 7.90 -9.85
CA LYS A 691 -59.95 8.05 -9.55
C LYS A 691 -60.40 7.20 -8.37
N ALA A 692 -59.91 5.96 -8.27
CA ALA A 692 -60.22 5.06 -7.14
C ALA A 692 -59.62 5.55 -5.81
N LEU A 693 -58.54 6.33 -5.86
CA LEU A 693 -57.89 6.93 -4.69
C LEU A 693 -58.40 8.35 -4.38
N GLY A 694 -59.28 8.91 -5.22
CA GLY A 694 -59.79 10.27 -5.08
C GLY A 694 -58.76 11.35 -5.40
N LEU A 695 -57.76 11.03 -6.23
CA LEU A 695 -56.69 11.94 -6.65
C LEU A 695 -57.06 12.62 -7.97
N THR A 696 -56.78 13.91 -8.10
CA THR A 696 -56.91 14.61 -9.38
C THR A 696 -55.76 14.25 -10.32
N VAL A 697 -56.04 14.21 -11.63
CA VAL A 697 -55.03 13.87 -12.64
C VAL A 697 -54.79 15.01 -13.62
N THR A 698 -53.53 15.37 -13.78
CA THR A 698 -53.06 16.27 -14.84
C THR A 698 -52.28 15.45 -15.88
N ALA A 699 -52.64 15.55 -17.15
CA ALA A 699 -51.86 14.94 -18.23
C ALA A 699 -50.90 15.96 -18.84
N GLU A 700 -49.60 15.63 -18.86
CA GLU A 700 -48.56 16.50 -19.39
C GLU A 700 -48.15 16.18 -20.82
N GLY A 701 -47.65 17.19 -21.52
CA GLY A 701 -47.14 17.01 -22.88
C GLY A 701 -48.23 16.73 -23.91
N VAL A 702 -49.45 17.25 -23.70
CA VAL A 702 -50.51 17.20 -24.72
C VAL A 702 -50.14 18.11 -25.89
N GLU A 703 -49.87 17.52 -27.05
CA GLU A 703 -49.41 18.24 -28.24
C GLU A 703 -50.42 18.20 -29.39
N THR A 704 -51.31 17.20 -29.45
CA THR A 704 -52.28 17.03 -30.53
C THR A 704 -53.74 17.12 -30.06
N ILE A 705 -54.64 17.44 -31.00
CA ILE A 705 -56.09 17.51 -30.75
C ILE A 705 -56.64 16.12 -30.41
N GLU A 706 -56.09 15.09 -31.04
CA GLU A 706 -56.39 13.68 -30.86
C GLU A 706 -56.09 13.25 -29.42
N GLN A 707 -54.88 13.53 -28.93
CA GLN A 707 -54.48 13.28 -27.54
C GLN A 707 -55.41 13.96 -26.54
N ARG A 708 -55.73 15.23 -26.77
CA ARG A 708 -56.71 15.98 -25.95
C ARG A 708 -58.08 15.30 -25.92
N ASN A 709 -58.62 14.92 -27.08
CA ASN A 709 -59.93 14.29 -27.16
C ASN A 709 -59.96 12.96 -26.40
N ILE A 710 -58.92 12.13 -26.57
CA ILE A 710 -58.77 10.86 -25.84
C ILE A 710 -58.78 11.12 -24.33
N LEU A 711 -57.96 12.06 -23.83
CA LEU A 711 -57.88 12.35 -22.40
C LEU A 711 -59.18 12.89 -21.82
N ARG A 712 -59.90 13.73 -22.57
CA ARG A 712 -61.23 14.22 -22.18
C ARG A 712 -62.25 13.08 -22.13
N ASP A 713 -62.25 12.21 -23.12
CA ASP A 713 -63.17 11.07 -23.19
C ASP A 713 -62.87 10.02 -22.09
N LEU A 714 -61.62 9.99 -21.60
CA LEU A 714 -61.20 9.22 -20.41
C LEU A 714 -61.45 9.94 -19.08
N GLU A 715 -62.13 11.09 -19.08
CA GLU A 715 -62.44 11.90 -17.89
C GLU A 715 -61.19 12.34 -17.10
N CYS A 716 -60.08 12.66 -17.78
CA CYS A 716 -58.94 13.33 -17.14
C CYS A 716 -59.37 14.70 -16.60
N ASP A 717 -58.83 15.14 -15.46
CA ASP A 717 -59.25 16.41 -14.83
C ASP A 717 -58.61 17.61 -15.53
N TYR A 718 -57.29 17.55 -15.75
CA TYR A 718 -56.50 18.68 -16.23
C TYR A 718 -55.53 18.31 -17.36
N LEU A 719 -55.27 19.27 -18.25
CA LEU A 719 -54.40 19.12 -19.42
C LEU A 719 -53.34 20.21 -19.45
N GLN A 720 -52.10 19.81 -19.74
CA GLN A 720 -50.97 20.70 -19.92
C GLN A 720 -50.14 20.26 -21.13
N GLY A 721 -49.76 21.20 -22.00
CA GLY A 721 -48.90 20.86 -23.13
C GLY A 721 -48.84 21.94 -24.21
N PHE A 722 -48.02 21.68 -25.22
CA PHE A 722 -47.75 22.64 -26.29
C PHE A 722 -48.91 22.83 -27.26
N LEU A 723 -49.94 21.97 -27.21
CA LEU A 723 -51.21 22.22 -27.89
C LEU A 723 -51.79 23.59 -27.48
N TYR A 724 -51.64 23.97 -26.21
CA TYR A 724 -52.19 25.20 -25.66
C TYR A 724 -51.16 26.32 -25.62
N SER A 725 -50.03 26.08 -24.94
CA SER A 725 -48.98 27.08 -24.82
C SER A 725 -47.67 26.45 -24.35
N LYS A 726 -46.57 27.06 -24.80
CA LYS A 726 -45.26 26.86 -24.17
C LYS A 726 -45.19 27.69 -22.89
N ALA A 727 -44.15 27.48 -22.08
CA ALA A 727 -43.91 28.33 -20.91
C ALA A 727 -43.55 29.76 -21.35
N VAL A 728 -44.38 30.75 -20.98
CA VAL A 728 -44.26 32.16 -21.38
C VAL A 728 -43.89 33.08 -20.20
N PRO A 729 -43.30 34.25 -20.44
CA PRO A 729 -43.08 35.25 -19.38
C PRO A 729 -44.40 35.70 -18.72
N GLY A 730 -44.35 36.12 -17.46
CA GLY A 730 -45.56 36.47 -16.69
C GLY A 730 -46.46 37.51 -17.34
N GLY A 731 -45.88 38.52 -18.01
CA GLY A 731 -46.64 39.56 -18.74
C GLY A 731 -47.46 39.06 -19.93
N GLU A 732 -47.27 37.82 -20.38
CA GLU A 732 -48.03 37.22 -21.47
C GLU A 732 -49.24 36.39 -20.99
N ILE A 733 -49.27 35.96 -19.72
CA ILE A 733 -50.38 35.16 -19.18
C ILE A 733 -51.73 35.90 -19.28
N PRO A 734 -51.84 37.20 -18.93
CA PRO A 734 -53.12 37.90 -19.06
C PRO A 734 -53.64 37.95 -20.51
N LYS A 735 -52.75 37.92 -21.50
CA LYS A 735 -53.14 37.87 -22.93
C LYS A 735 -53.70 36.50 -23.30
N PHE A 736 -53.11 35.43 -22.77
CA PHE A 736 -53.65 34.08 -22.92
C PHE A 736 -55.08 34.00 -22.38
N MET A 737 -55.34 34.58 -21.21
CA MET A 737 -56.68 34.63 -20.61
C MET A 737 -57.70 35.47 -21.40
N ALA A 738 -57.27 36.61 -21.97
CA ALA A 738 -58.16 37.50 -22.69
C ALA A 738 -58.70 36.88 -24.00
N GLN A 739 -58.02 35.88 -24.54
CA GLN A 739 -58.43 35.14 -25.73
C GLN A 739 -59.40 33.98 -25.42
N SER A 740 -59.60 33.67 -24.13
CA SER A 740 -60.43 32.54 -23.67
C SER A 740 -61.91 32.94 -23.46
N SER A 741 -62.67 33.31 -24.51
CA SER A 741 -64.16 33.26 -24.53
C SER A 741 -64.79 33.68 -25.89
N PRO A 742 -65.83 33.00 -26.42
CA PRO A 742 -66.23 31.58 -26.31
C PRO A 742 -65.99 30.81 -27.63
N ALA A 743 -65.82 29.48 -27.51
CA ALA A 743 -65.50 28.50 -28.57
C ALA A 743 -64.00 28.39 -28.96
N GLY A 744 -63.24 27.77 -28.05
CA GLY A 744 -62.22 26.76 -28.33
C GLY A 744 -61.32 26.97 -29.55
N ILE A 745 -60.31 27.84 -29.41
CA ILE A 745 -58.90 27.65 -29.81
C ILE A 745 -58.17 28.91 -29.33
N VAL A 746 -57.20 28.76 -28.43
CA VAL A 746 -56.18 29.79 -28.17
C VAL A 746 -54.87 29.25 -28.74
N SER A 747 -54.53 29.68 -29.95
CA SER A 747 -53.20 29.52 -30.51
C SER A 747 -52.48 30.86 -30.34
N VAL A 748 -51.44 30.88 -29.50
CA VAL A 748 -50.44 31.94 -29.54
C VAL A 748 -49.26 31.38 -30.31
N ALA A 749 -49.10 31.85 -31.55
CA ALA A 749 -47.93 31.56 -32.39
C ALA A 749 -46.67 32.23 -31.85
#